data_AF-A0A3P9HTD7-F1
#
_entry.id   AF-A0A3P9HTD7-F1
#
_cell.length_a   1.000
_cell.length_b   1.000
_cell.length_c   1.000
_cell.angle_alpha   90.00
_cell.angle_beta   90.00
_cell.angle_gamma   90.00
#
_symmetry.space_group_name_H-M   'P 1'
#
loop_
_entity.id
_entity.type
_entity.pdbx_description
1 polymer ?
#
loop_
_entity_poly.entity_id
_entity_poly.type
_entity_poly.pdbx_seq_one_letter_code
_entity_poly.pdbx_strand_id
1 'polypeptide(L)'
;MPNFCAAPNCTRKSTQSDLAFFRFPRDPERCRIWVENCRRADLEAKTADQLNKHYRLCAKHFDPAMVCKTSPYRTVLKDTAIPTIFDLTSHLKNPHTRHRKRIKELTEDDIRRMKERRLAAEQRSSKKEEESPNINNAEPQLSAEEKEYRDYLRSSFEILLLLGKQGIPLTVDKVSETEFKPNNFQALLDYSMNAGDAALRKRFSTMAVNTEYLSSTQLNQLLDVCENTVREEMLMENLIREELLDFLPFGDGDECGLVEQLEAQLTERWGLSMEDCRGQAHKACGTSTIKMKAVAVLLMEKYKFALHVPCSHMALNIHLANNLPFPNVQVVMETLRRITKFFEMPSTQAELEKAIGTHHQKNEDKATALKEACGCRWTEQHNVFDVLLDVLPPLLLCMDNVRDNDDGLFTSATVASAYSIAEILADFEFIVTVVILKNVLTFTRAFGRNLQGETLDVFSAANSLTAVLHSLNEVNDNIDVYHEFWYEEAISLASLMEIPVSIPRLFLRKQRSIDAGEIQAELYFKEYVTIPVIRGIMQEVEDMFSDTHLKALKCLSLVPAVMGHMKFNTTEENYADIYRNDLPNPDTLPAELHCWRIKWKHRGKEVRLPTTIHETLQLPDVKFFPNVNSFLKVLSTLPVLKLESGSDDTATKRLQAYLDNTPVKNWHKSLAMLHVNSHVKHDLDVMVDKYCRLYPEDEGEGEEPAEEEPVEEDAAAAN
;
A
#
# COMPACT_ATOMS: atom_id res chain seq x y z
N MET A 1 -37.63 -3.96 24.91
CA MET A 1 -38.40 -4.90 24.07
C MET A 1 -39.54 -5.52 24.89
N PRO A 2 -40.75 -5.75 24.35
CA PRO A 2 -41.74 -6.57 25.02
C PRO A 2 -41.20 -8.00 25.15
N ASN A 3 -40.90 -8.41 26.38
CA ASN A 3 -40.31 -9.71 26.65
C ASN A 3 -41.30 -10.87 26.42
N PHE A 4 -42.55 -10.61 26.01
CA PHE A 4 -43.64 -11.58 25.97
C PHE A 4 -44.12 -11.90 24.55
N CYS A 5 -44.65 -13.11 24.37
CA CYS A 5 -45.33 -13.53 23.16
C CYS A 5 -46.53 -12.61 22.86
N ALA A 6 -46.68 -12.19 21.60
CA ALA A 6 -47.75 -11.32 21.16
C ALA A 6 -49.12 -12.01 21.09
N ALA A 7 -49.18 -13.35 21.14
CA ALA A 7 -50.42 -14.10 21.08
C ALA A 7 -51.33 -13.81 22.29
N PRO A 8 -52.65 -13.67 22.09
CA PRO A 8 -53.60 -13.49 23.19
C PRO A 8 -53.48 -14.64 24.19
N ASN A 9 -53.54 -14.30 25.48
CA ASN A 9 -53.44 -15.24 26.61
C ASN A 9 -52.12 -16.03 26.71
N CYS A 10 -51.06 -15.67 25.97
CA CYS A 10 -49.76 -16.31 26.06
C CYS A 10 -48.82 -15.54 27.00
N THR A 11 -48.50 -16.13 28.16
CA THR A 11 -47.65 -15.50 29.19
C THR A 11 -46.16 -15.78 29.03
N ARG A 12 -45.76 -16.37 27.90
CA ARG A 12 -44.38 -16.85 27.68
C ARG A 12 -43.43 -15.71 27.36
N LYS A 13 -42.24 -15.77 27.96
CA LYS A 13 -41.18 -14.80 27.77
C LYS A 13 -40.10 -15.31 26.83
N SER A 14 -39.63 -14.47 25.92
CA SER A 14 -38.55 -14.82 24.97
C SER A 14 -37.23 -15.13 25.67
N THR A 15 -37.01 -14.64 26.89
CA THR A 15 -35.78 -14.81 27.67
C THR A 15 -35.78 -16.04 28.58
N GLN A 16 -36.91 -16.75 28.71
CA GLN A 16 -37.08 -17.81 29.72
C GLN A 16 -37.74 -19.07 29.14
N SER A 17 -37.57 -19.36 27.85
CA SER A 17 -38.23 -20.53 27.24
C SER A 17 -37.39 -21.23 26.18
N ASP A 18 -37.41 -22.56 26.21
CA ASP A 18 -36.72 -23.47 25.28
C ASP A 18 -37.33 -23.52 23.86
N LEU A 19 -38.17 -22.53 23.50
CA LEU A 19 -38.90 -22.49 22.24
C LEU A 19 -38.49 -21.26 21.43
N ALA A 20 -38.39 -21.45 20.12
CA ALA A 20 -38.07 -20.36 19.20
C ALA A 20 -39.15 -19.25 19.19
N PHE A 21 -38.71 -18.00 19.09
CA PHE A 21 -39.58 -16.82 18.95
C PHE A 21 -39.36 -16.19 17.57
N PHE A 22 -40.43 -16.08 16.81
CA PHE A 22 -40.41 -15.54 15.45
C PHE A 22 -40.94 -14.11 15.44
N ARG A 23 -40.28 -13.22 14.69
CA ARG A 23 -40.73 -11.83 14.48
C ARG A 23 -41.87 -11.81 13.47
N PHE A 24 -42.72 -10.78 13.51
CA PHE A 24 -43.70 -10.55 12.46
C PHE A 24 -43.01 -10.35 11.10
N PRO A 25 -43.51 -10.93 9.99
CA PRO A 25 -42.94 -10.72 8.66
C PRO A 25 -42.91 -9.23 8.27
N ARG A 26 -41.90 -8.81 7.50
CA ARG A 26 -41.87 -7.46 6.92
C ARG A 26 -42.78 -7.32 5.70
N ASP A 27 -43.13 -8.45 5.07
CA ASP A 27 -44.11 -8.48 3.99
C ASP A 27 -45.49 -8.01 4.50
N PRO A 28 -46.07 -6.92 3.97
CA PRO A 28 -47.29 -6.33 4.49
C PRO A 28 -48.48 -7.28 4.48
N GLU A 29 -48.64 -8.10 3.44
CA GLU A 29 -49.79 -8.98 3.30
C GLU A 29 -49.73 -10.16 4.28
N ARG A 30 -48.55 -10.80 4.41
CA ARG A 30 -48.34 -11.86 5.40
C ARG A 30 -48.40 -11.33 6.83
N CYS A 31 -47.88 -10.13 7.08
CA CYS A 31 -47.97 -9.47 8.38
C CYS A 31 -49.42 -9.20 8.78
N ARG A 32 -50.25 -8.73 7.83
CA ARG A 32 -51.69 -8.53 8.02
C ARG A 32 -52.39 -9.81 8.46
N ILE A 33 -52.09 -10.94 7.83
CA ILE A 33 -52.64 -12.27 8.20
C ILE A 33 -52.22 -12.68 9.62
N TRP A 34 -50.97 -12.42 10.01
CA TRP A 34 -50.49 -12.73 11.37
C TRP A 34 -51.20 -11.88 12.43
N VAL A 35 -51.43 -10.60 12.15
CA VAL A 35 -52.16 -9.68 13.04
C VAL A 35 -53.62 -10.11 13.16
N GLU A 36 -54.28 -10.41 12.04
CA GLU A 36 -55.67 -10.88 11.99
C GLU A 36 -55.85 -12.16 12.81
N ASN A 37 -54.92 -13.11 12.69
CA ASN A 37 -54.94 -14.36 13.46
C ASN A 37 -54.67 -14.14 14.97
N CYS A 38 -53.88 -13.12 15.33
CA CYS A 38 -53.67 -12.76 16.74
C CYS A 38 -54.90 -12.10 17.39
N ARG A 39 -55.85 -11.56 16.61
CA ARG A 39 -57.11 -10.93 17.07
C ARG A 39 -56.91 -9.93 18.22
N ARG A 40 -55.87 -9.10 18.10
CA ARG A 40 -55.50 -8.07 19.07
C ARG A 40 -55.61 -6.69 18.44
N ALA A 41 -56.61 -5.92 18.89
CA ALA A 41 -56.86 -4.57 18.38
C ALA A 41 -55.66 -3.62 18.52
N ASP A 42 -54.77 -3.84 19.50
CA ASP A 42 -53.57 -3.02 19.67
C ASP A 42 -52.49 -3.26 18.60
N LEU A 43 -52.58 -4.36 17.83
CA LEU A 43 -51.66 -4.67 16.74
C LEU A 43 -52.18 -4.19 15.38
N GLU A 44 -53.50 -4.01 15.23
CA GLU A 44 -54.14 -3.59 13.97
C GLU A 44 -53.74 -2.17 13.53
N ALA A 45 -53.48 -1.29 14.50
CA ALA A 45 -53.08 0.09 14.23
C ALA A 45 -51.58 0.28 13.94
N LYS A 46 -50.79 -0.80 13.85
CA LYS A 46 -49.32 -0.76 13.75
C LYS A 46 -48.82 -1.17 12.37
N THR A 47 -47.74 -0.53 11.91
CA THR A 47 -47.11 -0.89 10.64
C THR A 47 -46.33 -2.21 10.74
N ALA A 48 -46.11 -2.88 9.61
CA ALA A 48 -45.35 -4.13 9.56
C ALA A 48 -43.94 -3.99 10.16
N ASP A 49 -43.28 -2.84 9.97
CA ASP A 49 -41.97 -2.55 10.56
C ASP A 49 -42.02 -2.40 12.08
N GLN A 50 -43.03 -1.70 12.60
CA GLN A 50 -43.24 -1.56 14.05
C GLN A 50 -43.52 -2.92 14.70
N LEU A 51 -44.29 -3.79 14.02
CA LEU A 51 -44.59 -5.14 14.46
C LEU A 51 -43.35 -6.05 14.41
N ASN A 52 -42.56 -5.99 13.34
CA ASN A 52 -41.31 -6.75 13.20
C ASN A 52 -40.28 -6.37 14.28
N LYS A 53 -40.18 -5.08 14.62
CA LYS A 53 -39.20 -4.56 15.58
C LYS A 53 -39.55 -4.91 17.03
N HIS A 54 -40.84 -4.86 17.40
CA HIS A 54 -41.25 -4.92 18.80
C HIS A 54 -42.07 -6.15 19.19
N TYR A 55 -42.59 -6.95 18.25
CA TYR A 55 -43.51 -8.05 18.57
C TYR A 55 -42.99 -9.38 18.07
N ARG A 56 -43.22 -10.44 18.85
CA ARG A 56 -42.77 -11.81 18.55
C ARG A 56 -43.84 -12.84 18.90
N LEU A 57 -43.90 -13.93 18.15
CA LEU A 57 -44.75 -15.10 18.44
C LEU A 57 -43.87 -16.33 18.72
N CYS A 58 -44.18 -17.07 19.78
CA CYS A 58 -43.46 -18.33 20.06
C CYS A 58 -43.91 -19.45 19.13
N ALA A 59 -43.03 -20.44 18.90
CA ALA A 59 -43.25 -21.54 17.96
C ALA A 59 -44.52 -22.37 18.20
N LYS A 60 -45.13 -22.33 19.40
CA LYS A 60 -46.39 -23.04 19.70
C LYS A 60 -47.60 -22.56 18.89
N HIS A 61 -47.56 -21.35 18.34
CA HIS A 61 -48.68 -20.80 17.59
C HIS A 61 -48.65 -21.21 16.10
N PHE A 62 -47.63 -21.97 15.69
CA PHE A 62 -47.45 -22.46 14.32
C PHE A 62 -47.62 -23.97 14.29
N ASP A 63 -48.13 -24.48 13.17
CA ASP A 63 -48.11 -25.92 12.88
C ASP A 63 -46.65 -26.40 12.85
N PRO A 64 -46.28 -27.46 13.61
CA PRO A 64 -44.93 -28.01 13.59
C PRO A 64 -44.39 -28.35 12.20
N ALA A 65 -45.24 -28.70 11.22
CA ALA A 65 -44.85 -28.98 9.84
C ALA A 65 -44.36 -27.74 9.05
N MET A 66 -44.65 -26.54 9.56
CA MET A 66 -44.22 -25.26 9.00
C MET A 66 -42.90 -24.75 9.62
N VAL A 67 -42.33 -25.50 10.56
CA VAL A 67 -41.08 -25.19 11.27
C VAL A 67 -39.96 -26.14 10.77
N CYS A 68 -38.96 -25.59 10.08
CA CYS A 68 -37.82 -26.32 9.54
C CYS A 68 -36.58 -26.21 10.47
N LYS A 69 -35.96 -27.34 10.82
CA LYS A 69 -34.68 -27.39 11.52
C LYS A 69 -33.55 -27.56 10.50
N THR A 70 -32.74 -26.52 10.30
CA THR A 70 -31.62 -26.53 9.33
C THR A 70 -30.27 -26.86 9.99
N SER A 71 -30.18 -26.74 11.31
CA SER A 71 -29.06 -27.24 12.11
C SER A 71 -29.54 -27.53 13.55
N PRO A 72 -28.73 -28.16 14.43
CA PRO A 72 -29.10 -28.44 15.82
C PRO A 72 -29.49 -27.18 16.62
N TYR A 73 -29.09 -25.99 16.15
CA TYR A 73 -29.33 -24.69 16.79
C TYR A 73 -30.13 -23.71 15.92
N ARG A 74 -30.52 -24.11 14.70
CA ARG A 74 -31.22 -23.23 13.73
C ARG A 74 -32.60 -23.76 13.39
N THR A 75 -33.62 -23.02 13.84
CA THR A 75 -35.04 -23.29 13.56
C THR A 75 -35.64 -22.12 12.79
N VAL A 76 -36.23 -22.39 11.62
CA VAL A 76 -36.75 -21.40 10.67
C VAL A 76 -38.22 -21.72 10.33
N LEU A 77 -39.03 -20.71 9.99
CA LEU A 77 -40.37 -20.90 9.45
C LEU A 77 -40.33 -20.97 7.92
N LYS A 78 -41.16 -21.83 7.31
CA LYS A 78 -41.37 -21.80 5.85
C LYS A 78 -41.96 -20.44 5.41
N ASP A 79 -41.74 -20.06 4.15
CA ASP A 79 -42.23 -18.78 3.62
C ASP A 79 -43.76 -18.67 3.56
N THR A 80 -44.47 -19.80 3.58
CA THR A 80 -45.93 -19.86 3.66
C THR A 80 -46.48 -20.01 5.09
N ALA A 81 -45.61 -19.98 6.12
CA ALA A 81 -46.04 -20.21 7.49
C ALA A 81 -46.87 -19.06 8.06
N ILE A 82 -48.04 -19.39 8.61
CA ILE A 82 -48.96 -18.49 9.30
C ILE A 82 -49.33 -19.07 10.68
N PRO A 83 -49.46 -18.24 11.73
CA PRO A 83 -49.87 -18.73 13.04
C PRO A 83 -51.36 -19.05 13.00
N THR A 84 -51.75 -20.25 13.40
CA THR A 84 -53.15 -20.71 13.36
C THR A 84 -53.63 -21.28 14.69
N ILE A 85 -52.72 -21.51 15.65
CA ILE A 85 -53.01 -22.17 16.91
C ILE A 85 -53.14 -21.12 18.03
N PHE A 86 -54.37 -20.74 18.37
CA PHE A 86 -54.69 -19.79 19.44
C PHE A 86 -55.79 -20.33 20.37
N ASP A 87 -55.64 -20.15 21.68
CA ASP A 87 -56.67 -20.50 22.67
C ASP A 87 -57.56 -19.30 22.98
N LEU A 88 -58.67 -19.21 22.25
CA LEU A 88 -59.61 -18.08 22.26
C LEU A 88 -60.83 -18.30 23.19
N THR A 89 -60.83 -19.32 24.05
CA THR A 89 -61.96 -19.64 24.95
C THR A 89 -61.66 -19.50 26.45
N SER A 90 -60.47 -19.01 26.78
CA SER A 90 -59.96 -18.92 28.17
C SER A 90 -60.75 -17.98 29.09
N HIS A 91 -61.55 -17.06 28.55
CA HIS A 91 -62.34 -16.08 29.32
C HIS A 91 -63.61 -16.65 29.96
N LEU A 92 -64.02 -17.89 29.62
CA LEU A 92 -65.27 -18.51 30.10
C LEU A 92 -65.11 -19.32 31.39
N LYS A 93 -63.93 -19.31 32.03
CA LYS A 93 -63.67 -20.01 33.31
C LYS A 93 -62.88 -19.16 34.32
N ASN A 94 -63.46 -18.07 34.82
CA ASN A 94 -63.45 -17.73 36.26
C ASN A 94 -64.19 -16.40 36.57
N PRO A 95 -65.14 -16.39 37.52
CA PRO A 95 -65.87 -15.19 37.95
C PRO A 95 -65.24 -14.51 39.18
N HIS A 96 -65.40 -13.17 39.26
CA HIS A 96 -65.12 -12.25 40.39
C HIS A 96 -63.66 -11.82 40.63
N THR A 97 -63.29 -10.57 40.92
CA THR A 97 -63.95 -9.25 40.97
C THR A 97 -62.85 -8.18 40.99
N ARG A 98 -62.97 -7.12 40.18
CA ARG A 98 -62.14 -5.92 40.29
C ARG A 98 -62.63 -5.05 41.46
N HIS A 99 -61.82 -4.90 42.52
CA HIS A 99 -62.01 -3.84 43.50
C HIS A 99 -61.06 -2.67 43.22
N ARG A 100 -61.64 -1.56 42.77
CA ARG A 100 -61.03 -0.24 42.70
C ARG A 100 -60.75 0.24 44.14
N LYS A 101 -59.52 0.61 44.47
CA LYS A 101 -59.21 1.38 45.69
C LYS A 101 -58.43 2.66 45.35
N ARG A 102 -58.90 3.72 46.01
CA ARG A 102 -58.53 5.13 45.93
C ARG A 102 -57.09 5.41 46.35
N ILE A 103 -56.61 6.55 45.84
CA ILE A 103 -55.44 7.32 46.29
C ILE A 103 -55.45 7.48 47.82
N LYS A 104 -54.30 7.26 48.46
CA LYS A 104 -54.08 7.45 49.89
C LYS A 104 -53.27 8.73 50.08
N GLU A 105 -53.87 9.74 50.70
CA GLU A 105 -53.16 10.96 51.15
C GLU A 105 -52.24 10.60 52.32
N LEU A 106 -51.01 11.13 52.29
CA LEU A 106 -50.01 11.00 53.35
C LEU A 106 -50.31 12.01 54.46
N THR A 107 -50.32 11.56 55.73
CA THR A 107 -50.54 12.43 56.90
C THR A 107 -49.23 13.09 57.35
N GLU A 108 -49.32 14.20 58.09
CA GLU A 108 -48.16 15.00 58.55
C GLU A 108 -47.13 14.20 59.38
N ASP A 109 -47.55 13.14 60.07
CA ASP A 109 -46.63 12.25 60.80
C ASP A 109 -45.78 11.36 59.86
N ASP A 110 -46.25 11.05 58.64
CA ASP A 110 -45.49 10.32 57.63
C ASP A 110 -44.44 11.22 56.94
N ILE A 111 -44.71 12.53 56.87
CA ILE A 111 -43.74 13.55 56.40
C ILE A 111 -42.65 13.78 57.47
N ARG A 112 -43.00 13.75 58.77
CA ARG A 112 -42.04 13.92 59.87
C ARG A 112 -41.02 12.78 59.94
N ARG A 113 -41.44 11.53 59.73
CA ARG A 113 -40.55 10.35 59.67
C ARG A 113 -39.60 10.35 58.47
N MET A 114 -39.98 10.99 57.35
CA MET A 114 -39.10 11.17 56.19
C MET A 114 -38.04 12.26 56.41
N LYS A 115 -38.34 13.32 57.18
CA LYS A 115 -37.36 14.35 57.58
C LYS A 115 -36.32 13.83 58.58
N GLU A 116 -36.73 13.01 59.55
CA GLU A 116 -35.81 12.41 60.53
C GLU A 116 -34.82 11.42 59.87
N ARG A 117 -35.21 10.73 58.79
CA ARG A 117 -34.31 9.85 58.02
C ARG A 117 -33.29 10.60 57.14
N ARG A 118 -33.60 11.82 56.70
CA ARG A 118 -32.66 12.66 55.93
C ARG A 118 -31.59 13.29 56.84
N LEU A 119 -31.96 13.74 58.03
CA LEU A 119 -31.02 14.31 59.00
C LEU A 119 -30.04 13.27 59.58
N ALA A 120 -30.43 11.99 59.66
CA ALA A 120 -29.54 10.90 60.06
C ALA A 120 -28.56 10.45 58.94
N ALA A 121 -28.84 10.80 57.67
CA ALA A 121 -27.96 10.50 56.53
C ALA A 121 -26.88 11.58 56.36
N GLU A 122 -27.16 12.84 56.70
CA GLU A 122 -26.21 13.96 56.61
C GLU A 122 -25.19 14.00 57.76
N GLN A 123 -25.45 13.33 58.89
CA GLN A 123 -24.47 13.16 59.98
C GLN A 123 -23.46 12.02 59.78
N ARG A 124 -23.53 11.29 58.65
CA ARG A 124 -22.53 10.26 58.28
C ARG A 124 -21.45 10.73 57.29
N SER A 125 -21.53 11.94 56.75
CA SER A 125 -20.53 12.47 55.79
C SER A 125 -19.46 13.38 56.41
N SER A 126 -19.45 13.58 57.73
CA SER A 126 -18.50 14.50 58.39
C SER A 126 -17.84 13.86 59.62
N LYS A 127 -17.05 12.79 59.38
CA LYS A 127 -15.95 12.33 60.25
C LYS A 127 -15.22 11.14 59.60
N LYS A 128 -14.14 11.44 58.88
CA LYS A 128 -12.89 10.64 58.78
C LYS A 128 -11.95 11.31 57.76
N GLU A 129 -11.25 12.34 58.23
CA GLU A 129 -9.90 12.64 57.79
C GLU A 129 -9.01 12.45 59.02
N GLU A 130 -8.12 11.45 58.96
CA GLU A 130 -6.72 11.51 59.37
C GLU A 130 -6.09 10.11 59.24
N GLU A 131 -4.83 10.11 58.82
CA GLU A 131 -3.86 9.00 58.68
C GLU A 131 -3.83 8.23 57.35
N SER A 132 -2.79 8.54 56.57
CA SER A 132 -2.25 7.79 55.43
C SER A 132 -1.61 6.47 55.88
N PRO A 133 -1.57 5.42 55.03
CA PRO A 133 -0.29 5.12 54.37
C PRO A 133 -0.36 4.42 52.99
N ASN A 134 0.75 4.59 52.27
CA ASN A 134 1.43 3.69 51.31
C ASN A 134 0.70 2.89 50.21
N ILE A 135 1.15 3.24 49.00
CA ILE A 135 1.26 2.48 47.74
C ILE A 135 1.49 0.97 47.94
N ASN A 136 0.63 0.17 47.29
CA ASN A 136 1.01 -1.12 46.72
C ASN A 136 0.09 -1.43 45.52
N ASN A 137 0.73 -1.83 44.42
CA ASN A 137 0.15 -2.21 43.13
C ASN A 137 -1.13 -3.06 43.25
N ALA A 138 -2.24 -2.54 42.74
CA ALA A 138 -3.40 -3.33 42.36
C ALA A 138 -3.77 -2.94 40.93
N GLU A 139 -3.54 -3.84 39.98
CA GLU A 139 -4.10 -3.71 38.63
C GLU A 139 -5.63 -3.55 38.71
N PRO A 140 -6.26 -2.70 37.88
CA PRO A 140 -7.71 -2.59 37.85
C PRO A 140 -8.31 -3.96 37.51
N GLN A 141 -9.19 -4.48 38.37
CA GLN A 141 -9.88 -5.74 38.09
C GLN A 141 -10.94 -5.51 37.01
N LEU A 142 -10.64 -5.91 35.78
CA LEU A 142 -11.56 -5.90 34.63
C LEU A 142 -12.81 -6.72 34.93
N SER A 143 -13.97 -6.24 34.50
CA SER A 143 -15.23 -6.98 34.58
C SER A 143 -15.20 -8.22 33.67
N ALA A 144 -16.08 -9.19 33.93
CA ALA A 144 -16.16 -10.40 33.10
C ALA A 144 -16.56 -10.10 31.65
N GLU A 145 -17.35 -9.04 31.43
CA GLU A 145 -17.80 -8.59 30.11
C GLU A 145 -16.65 -7.87 29.36
N GLU A 146 -15.89 -7.03 30.06
CA GLU A 146 -14.70 -6.37 29.50
C GLU A 146 -13.63 -7.39 29.10
N LYS A 147 -13.40 -8.41 29.93
CA LYS A 147 -12.46 -9.49 29.61
C LYS A 147 -12.87 -10.25 28.36
N GLU A 148 -14.14 -10.58 28.23
CA GLU A 148 -14.68 -11.27 27.05
C GLU A 148 -14.55 -10.43 25.78
N TYR A 149 -14.82 -9.13 25.86
CA TYR A 149 -14.66 -8.21 24.74
C TYR A 149 -13.19 -8.11 24.29
N ARG A 150 -12.26 -8.03 25.24
CA ARG A 150 -10.82 -8.01 24.97
C ARG A 150 -10.33 -9.31 24.32
N ASP A 151 -10.81 -10.47 24.78
CA ASP A 151 -10.49 -11.75 24.15
C ASP A 151 -11.06 -11.84 22.72
N TYR A 152 -12.26 -11.30 22.47
CA TYR A 152 -12.83 -11.16 21.12
C TYR A 152 -11.96 -10.28 20.19
N LEU A 153 -11.51 -9.13 20.69
CA LEU A 153 -10.62 -8.23 19.94
C LEU A 153 -9.29 -8.92 19.62
N ARG A 154 -8.72 -9.65 20.59
CA ARG A 154 -7.49 -10.43 20.41
C ARG A 154 -7.62 -11.39 19.23
N SER A 155 -8.68 -12.20 19.20
CA SER A 155 -8.95 -13.14 18.10
C SER A 155 -9.19 -12.43 16.76
N SER A 156 -9.85 -11.27 16.78
CA SER A 156 -10.09 -10.47 15.58
C SER A 156 -8.78 -9.93 14.99
N PHE A 157 -7.87 -9.43 15.83
CA PHE A 157 -6.54 -9.00 15.40
C PHE A 157 -5.71 -10.14 14.85
N GLU A 158 -5.74 -11.32 15.49
CA GLU A 158 -5.01 -12.50 15.03
C GLU A 158 -5.42 -12.89 13.60
N ILE A 159 -6.72 -12.89 13.31
CA ILE A 159 -7.25 -13.17 11.97
C ILE A 159 -6.82 -12.09 10.97
N LEU A 160 -6.89 -10.80 11.32
CA LEU A 160 -6.48 -9.71 10.42
C LEU A 160 -4.98 -9.76 10.09
N LEU A 161 -4.15 -10.02 11.10
CA LEU A 161 -2.71 -10.17 10.91
C LEU A 161 -2.39 -11.38 10.02
N LEU A 162 -3.11 -12.50 10.19
CA LEU A 162 -2.97 -13.66 9.31
C LEU A 162 -3.31 -13.30 7.85
N LEU A 163 -4.46 -12.65 7.62
CA LEU A 163 -4.89 -12.22 6.29
C LEU A 163 -3.88 -11.26 5.65
N GLY A 164 -3.42 -10.25 6.40
CA GLY A 164 -2.41 -9.30 5.95
C GLY A 164 -1.10 -9.98 5.59
N LYS A 165 -0.52 -10.78 6.50
CA LYS A 165 0.77 -11.46 6.27
C LYS A 165 0.72 -12.44 5.10
N GLN A 166 -0.42 -13.09 4.86
CA GLN A 166 -0.58 -14.04 3.75
C GLN A 166 -1.06 -13.38 2.45
N GLY A 167 -1.31 -12.06 2.44
CA GLY A 167 -1.82 -11.36 1.26
C GLY A 167 -3.23 -11.82 0.84
N ILE A 168 -4.03 -12.34 1.79
CA ILE A 168 -5.38 -12.85 1.50
C ILE A 168 -6.35 -11.66 1.54
N PRO A 169 -7.10 -11.38 0.46
CA PRO A 169 -8.08 -10.30 0.43
C PRO A 169 -9.14 -10.44 1.52
N LEU A 170 -9.64 -9.33 2.08
CA LEU A 170 -10.71 -9.34 3.07
C LEU A 170 -12.05 -9.85 2.47
N THR A 171 -12.31 -9.52 1.20
CA THR A 171 -13.55 -9.83 0.48
C THR A 171 -13.31 -10.78 -0.70
N VAL A 172 -14.32 -11.61 -0.99
CA VAL A 172 -14.36 -12.46 -2.19
C VAL A 172 -15.25 -11.77 -3.23
N ASP A 173 -14.88 -11.83 -4.51
CA ASP A 173 -15.66 -11.25 -5.62
C ASP A 173 -17.14 -11.63 -5.55
N LYS A 174 -18.04 -10.65 -5.73
CA LYS A 174 -19.48 -10.87 -5.89
C LYS A 174 -19.75 -11.57 -7.23
N VAL A 175 -19.76 -12.91 -7.23
CA VAL A 175 -20.24 -13.68 -8.39
C VAL A 175 -21.76 -13.88 -8.25
N SER A 176 -22.53 -13.05 -8.96
CA SER A 176 -24.00 -13.03 -9.05
C SER A 176 -24.77 -12.67 -7.76
N GLU A 177 -25.82 -11.86 -7.90
CA GLU A 177 -26.65 -11.34 -6.79
C GLU A 177 -27.47 -12.40 -6.03
N THR A 178 -27.36 -13.68 -6.40
CA THR A 178 -28.24 -14.75 -5.92
C THR A 178 -27.63 -15.68 -4.86
N GLU A 179 -26.34 -15.56 -4.52
CA GLU A 179 -25.71 -16.37 -3.46
C GLU A 179 -24.92 -15.50 -2.45
N PHE A 180 -25.32 -15.56 -1.17
CA PHE A 180 -24.59 -14.93 -0.07
C PHE A 180 -23.34 -15.77 0.26
N LYS A 181 -22.21 -15.48 -0.39
CA LYS A 181 -20.91 -16.07 -0.01
C LYS A 181 -20.27 -15.24 1.11
N PRO A 182 -19.84 -15.86 2.22
CA PRO A 182 -19.15 -15.13 3.30
C PRO A 182 -17.83 -14.57 2.78
N ASN A 183 -17.46 -13.36 3.22
CA ASN A 183 -16.15 -12.78 2.92
C ASN A 183 -15.02 -13.60 3.62
N ASN A 184 -13.77 -13.46 3.19
CA ASN A 184 -12.67 -14.29 3.72
C ASN A 184 -12.47 -14.11 5.23
N PHE A 185 -12.67 -12.88 5.71
CA PHE A 185 -12.60 -12.58 7.15
C PHE A 185 -13.67 -13.32 7.96
N GLN A 186 -14.91 -13.28 7.47
CA GLN A 186 -16.07 -13.96 8.01
C GLN A 186 -15.87 -15.49 8.03
N ALA A 187 -15.33 -16.05 6.94
CA ALA A 187 -15.02 -17.47 6.87
C ALA A 187 -13.97 -17.89 7.90
N LEU A 188 -12.94 -17.06 8.15
CA LEU A 188 -11.93 -17.32 9.19
C LEU A 188 -12.48 -17.14 10.61
N LEU A 189 -13.40 -16.20 10.83
CA LEU A 189 -14.13 -16.08 12.10
C LEU A 189 -14.94 -17.35 12.37
N ASP A 190 -15.71 -17.83 11.38
CA ASP A 190 -16.48 -19.07 11.48
C ASP A 190 -15.57 -20.29 11.72
N TYR A 191 -14.42 -20.36 11.04
CA TYR A 191 -13.43 -21.41 11.27
C TYR A 191 -12.88 -21.36 12.70
N SER A 192 -12.47 -20.18 13.19
CA SER A 192 -11.90 -20.00 14.53
C SER A 192 -12.92 -20.33 15.62
N MET A 193 -14.17 -19.93 15.43
CA MET A 193 -15.28 -20.38 16.26
C MET A 193 -15.36 -21.91 16.24
N ASN A 194 -15.43 -22.56 15.09
CA ASN A 194 -15.52 -24.02 15.02
C ASN A 194 -14.31 -24.74 15.65
N ALA A 195 -13.11 -24.16 15.55
CA ALA A 195 -11.87 -24.69 16.09
C ALA A 195 -11.79 -24.66 17.62
N GLY A 196 -12.58 -23.81 18.30
CA GLY A 196 -12.62 -23.79 19.76
C GLY A 196 -12.69 -22.42 20.41
N ASP A 197 -12.67 -21.33 19.63
CA ASP A 197 -12.65 -19.97 20.18
C ASP A 197 -13.94 -19.65 20.94
N ALA A 198 -13.85 -19.68 22.27
CA ALA A 198 -15.00 -19.48 23.15
C ALA A 198 -15.47 -18.02 23.19
N ALA A 199 -14.56 -17.05 23.01
CA ALA A 199 -14.87 -15.63 23.04
C ALA A 199 -15.68 -15.23 21.80
N LEU A 200 -15.20 -15.63 20.62
CA LEU A 200 -15.93 -15.42 19.36
C LEU A 200 -17.30 -16.12 19.39
N ARG A 201 -17.35 -17.40 19.80
CA ARG A 201 -18.62 -18.16 19.89
C ARG A 201 -19.63 -17.47 20.78
N LYS A 202 -19.20 -16.99 21.96
CA LYS A 202 -20.12 -16.39 22.94
C LYS A 202 -20.66 -15.05 22.44
N ARG A 203 -19.82 -14.20 21.86
CA ARG A 203 -20.21 -12.91 21.24
C ARG A 203 -21.22 -13.09 20.11
N PHE A 204 -21.02 -14.08 19.24
CA PHE A 204 -21.87 -14.29 18.05
C PHE A 204 -23.04 -15.26 18.24
N SER A 205 -23.12 -15.97 19.38
CA SER A 205 -24.17 -16.96 19.66
C SER A 205 -25.62 -16.42 19.58
N THR A 206 -25.81 -15.12 19.78
CA THR A 206 -27.12 -14.44 19.75
C THR A 206 -27.40 -13.67 18.45
N MET A 207 -26.44 -13.59 17.53
CA MET A 207 -26.58 -12.85 16.27
C MET A 207 -27.36 -13.66 15.22
N ALA A 208 -28.07 -12.96 14.32
CA ALA A 208 -28.83 -13.62 13.27
C ALA A 208 -27.88 -14.22 12.22
N VAL A 209 -28.25 -15.38 11.67
CA VAL A 209 -27.41 -16.23 10.78
C VAL A 209 -26.96 -15.54 9.47
N ASN A 210 -27.46 -14.33 9.16
CA ASN A 210 -27.15 -13.57 7.95
C ASN A 210 -26.70 -12.13 8.25
N THR A 211 -26.28 -11.83 9.48
CA THR A 211 -25.72 -10.52 9.85
C THR A 211 -24.20 -10.59 9.76
N GLU A 212 -23.57 -9.61 9.09
CA GLU A 212 -22.11 -9.46 9.14
C GLU A 212 -21.66 -9.36 10.61
N TYR A 213 -20.66 -10.16 10.99
CA TYR A 213 -20.19 -10.19 12.38
C TYR A 213 -19.50 -8.89 12.80
N LEU A 214 -18.88 -8.18 11.86
CA LEU A 214 -18.29 -6.85 12.08
C LEU A 214 -18.86 -5.84 11.10
N SER A 215 -19.07 -4.61 11.57
CA SER A 215 -19.38 -3.48 10.69
C SER A 215 -18.13 -3.04 9.92
N SER A 216 -18.30 -2.41 8.75
CA SER A 216 -17.18 -1.84 8.00
C SER A 216 -16.41 -0.81 8.83
N THR A 217 -17.10 -0.05 9.69
CA THR A 217 -16.47 0.90 10.62
C THR A 217 -15.55 0.18 11.61
N GLN A 218 -16.03 -0.91 12.23
CA GLN A 218 -15.25 -1.66 13.21
C GLN A 218 -14.03 -2.34 12.55
N LEU A 219 -14.21 -2.87 11.34
CA LEU A 219 -13.10 -3.43 10.57
C LEU A 219 -12.01 -2.39 10.27
N ASN A 220 -12.40 -1.18 9.86
CA ASN A 220 -11.46 -0.09 9.61
C ASN A 220 -10.75 0.37 10.89
N GLN A 221 -11.45 0.40 12.03
CA GLN A 221 -10.85 0.71 13.33
C GLN A 221 -9.80 -0.33 13.74
N LEU A 222 -10.08 -1.62 13.54
CA LEU A 222 -9.11 -2.69 13.79
C LEU A 222 -7.89 -2.56 12.85
N LEU A 223 -8.13 -2.30 11.56
CA LEU A 223 -7.04 -2.08 10.60
C LEU A 223 -6.19 -0.86 10.94
N ASP A 224 -6.80 0.24 11.41
CA ASP A 224 -6.05 1.42 11.86
C ASP A 224 -5.15 1.09 13.05
N VAL A 225 -5.61 0.30 14.02
CA VAL A 225 -4.78 -0.17 15.14
C VAL A 225 -3.63 -1.05 14.64
N CYS A 226 -3.89 -1.96 13.69
CA CYS A 226 -2.83 -2.74 13.04
C CYS A 226 -1.79 -1.83 12.37
N GLU A 227 -2.23 -0.82 11.62
CA GLU A 227 -1.35 0.15 10.96
C GLU A 227 -0.51 0.94 11.95
N ASN A 228 -1.14 1.45 13.01
CA ASN A 228 -0.48 2.23 14.04
C ASN A 228 0.55 1.40 14.84
N THR A 229 0.29 0.10 15.02
CA THR A 229 1.21 -0.81 15.72
C THR A 229 2.45 -1.07 14.89
N VAL A 230 2.28 -1.34 13.58
CA VAL A 230 3.43 -1.51 12.67
C VAL A 230 4.30 -0.26 12.66
N ARG A 231 3.67 0.91 12.57
CA ARG A 231 4.36 2.20 12.57
C ARG A 231 5.20 2.43 13.82
N GLU A 232 4.63 2.22 15.01
CA GLU A 232 5.35 2.44 16.28
C GLU A 232 6.57 1.53 16.40
N GLU A 233 6.42 0.24 16.08
CA GLU A 233 7.53 -0.73 16.06
C GLU A 233 8.62 -0.33 15.05
N MET A 234 8.22 0.14 13.87
CA MET A 234 9.14 0.67 12.86
C MET A 234 9.85 1.96 13.26
N LEU A 235 9.40 2.68 14.30
CA LEU A 235 10.08 3.88 14.78
C LEU A 235 10.97 3.61 16.01
N MET A 236 10.82 2.46 16.68
CA MET A 236 11.60 2.11 17.86
C MET A 236 13.03 1.62 17.57
N GLU A 237 13.28 1.00 16.42
CA GLU A 237 14.62 0.50 16.08
C GLU A 237 15.47 1.56 15.37
N ASN A 238 16.68 1.82 15.89
CA ASN A 238 17.65 2.74 15.29
C ASN A 238 18.65 2.00 14.38
N LEU A 239 18.12 1.39 13.33
CA LEU A 239 18.88 0.62 12.32
C LEU A 239 18.58 1.17 10.92
N ILE A 240 19.56 1.09 10.02
CA ILE A 240 19.38 1.45 8.61
C ILE A 240 18.57 0.33 7.94
N ARG A 241 17.49 0.70 7.26
CA ARG A 241 16.56 -0.22 6.61
C ARG A 241 15.77 0.44 5.50
N GLU A 242 15.22 -0.38 4.62
CA GLU A 242 14.24 0.01 3.59
C GLU A 242 12.88 -0.53 4.02
N GLU A 243 11.89 0.35 4.17
CA GLU A 243 10.54 -0.03 4.58
C GLU A 243 9.48 0.70 3.76
N LEU A 244 8.33 0.06 3.57
CA LEU A 244 7.17 0.70 2.97
C LEU A 244 6.44 1.51 4.04
N LEU A 245 6.39 2.83 3.84
CA LEU A 245 5.66 3.73 4.72
C LEU A 245 4.16 3.75 4.37
N ASP A 246 3.78 4.26 3.20
CA ASP A 246 2.36 4.46 2.91
C ASP A 246 2.07 4.55 1.41
N PHE A 247 0.78 4.60 1.08
CA PHE A 247 0.27 4.85 -0.26
C PHE A 247 -0.30 6.26 -0.34
N LEU A 248 0.19 7.03 -1.32
CA LEU A 248 -0.33 8.36 -1.63
C LEU A 248 -1.07 8.31 -2.99
N PRO A 249 -2.32 8.79 -3.08
CA PRO A 249 -3.04 8.82 -4.34
C PRO A 249 -2.38 9.79 -5.32
N PHE A 250 -1.80 9.25 -6.39
CA PHE A 250 -1.21 10.01 -7.48
C PHE A 250 -2.30 10.45 -8.48
N GLY A 251 -3.21 11.32 -8.05
CA GLY A 251 -4.33 11.81 -8.87
C GLY A 251 -3.95 12.89 -9.88
N ASP A 252 -4.91 13.42 -10.64
CA ASP A 252 -4.74 14.51 -11.62
C ASP A 252 -4.54 15.90 -10.99
N GLY A 253 -4.36 15.99 -9.66
CA GLY A 253 -4.13 17.25 -8.96
C GLY A 253 -2.82 17.94 -9.34
N ASP A 254 -2.68 19.21 -9.00
CA ASP A 254 -1.46 19.99 -9.21
C ASP A 254 -0.27 19.41 -8.42
N GLU A 255 0.95 19.57 -8.95
CA GLU A 255 2.19 19.06 -8.36
C GLU A 255 2.44 19.62 -6.96
N CYS A 256 2.06 20.88 -6.68
CA CYS A 256 2.22 21.46 -5.35
C CYS A 256 1.33 20.76 -4.32
N GLY A 257 0.10 20.43 -4.72
CA GLY A 257 -0.83 19.70 -3.86
C GLY A 257 -0.33 18.29 -3.49
N LEU A 258 0.38 17.61 -4.40
CA LEU A 258 1.01 16.33 -4.09
C LEU A 258 2.15 16.47 -3.07
N VAL A 259 2.94 17.54 -3.14
CA VAL A 259 3.99 17.83 -2.16
C VAL A 259 3.39 18.06 -0.77
N GLU A 260 2.36 18.90 -0.68
CA GLU A 260 1.67 19.18 0.60
C GLU A 260 1.04 17.92 1.20
N GLN A 261 0.42 17.07 0.38
CA GLN A 261 -0.16 15.81 0.84
C GLN A 261 0.90 14.83 1.33
N LEU A 262 2.04 14.70 0.61
CA LEU A 262 3.15 13.85 1.04
C LEU A 262 3.68 14.31 2.40
N GLU A 263 3.89 15.61 2.58
CA GLU A 263 4.37 16.19 3.84
C GLU A 263 3.40 16.00 4.99
N ALA A 264 2.12 16.26 4.77
CA ALA A 264 1.08 16.05 5.76
C ALA A 264 1.03 14.57 6.16
N GLN A 265 1.10 13.65 5.20
CA GLN A 265 1.07 12.21 5.47
C GLN A 265 2.29 11.75 6.29
N LEU A 266 3.49 12.24 5.96
CA LEU A 266 4.72 11.92 6.71
C LEU A 266 4.72 12.54 8.11
N THR A 267 4.28 13.80 8.24
CA THR A 267 4.30 14.51 9.52
C THR A 267 3.18 14.03 10.45
N GLU A 268 1.94 13.97 9.96
CA GLU A 268 0.77 13.69 10.78
C GLU A 268 0.62 12.19 11.08
N ARG A 269 0.86 11.31 10.09
CA ARG A 269 0.74 9.85 10.33
C ARG A 269 2.01 9.28 10.89
N TRP A 270 3.18 9.67 10.37
CA TRP A 270 4.47 9.05 10.71
C TRP A 270 5.30 9.82 11.73
N GLY A 271 4.99 11.09 12.00
CA GLY A 271 5.85 11.93 12.85
C GLY A 271 7.24 12.18 12.25
N LEU A 272 7.39 11.98 10.93
CA LEU A 272 8.66 12.14 10.22
C LEU A 272 8.73 13.53 9.58
N SER A 273 9.88 14.18 9.73
CA SER A 273 10.14 15.49 9.13
C SER A 273 10.83 15.34 7.78
N MET A 274 10.35 16.07 6.76
CA MET A 274 11.04 16.16 5.48
C MET A 274 12.37 16.94 5.57
N GLU A 275 12.59 17.70 6.65
CA GLU A 275 13.90 18.32 6.93
C GLU A 275 15.00 17.28 7.18
N ASP A 276 14.63 16.04 7.51
CA ASP A 276 15.56 14.91 7.69
C ASP A 276 15.75 14.10 6.40
N CYS A 277 15.06 14.45 5.31
CA CYS A 277 15.25 13.81 4.02
C CYS A 277 16.60 14.20 3.40
N ARG A 278 17.42 13.20 3.06
CA ARG A 278 18.80 13.40 2.52
C ARG A 278 18.94 13.01 1.05
N GLY A 279 17.89 12.43 0.47
CA GLY A 279 17.85 12.04 -0.93
C GLY A 279 16.47 11.50 -1.33
N GLN A 280 16.14 11.65 -2.60
CA GLN A 280 14.92 11.15 -3.21
C GLN A 280 15.24 10.52 -4.57
N ALA A 281 14.61 9.38 -4.85
CA ALA A 281 14.71 8.71 -6.13
C ALA A 281 13.35 8.13 -6.53
N HIS A 282 13.01 8.27 -7.80
CA HIS A 282 11.67 7.99 -8.29
C HIS A 282 11.69 6.93 -9.38
N LYS A 283 10.73 6.01 -9.33
CA LYS A 283 10.46 5.04 -10.41
C LYS A 283 9.12 5.41 -11.05
N ALA A 284 9.19 6.20 -12.12
CA ALA A 284 8.03 6.64 -12.89
C ALA A 284 8.19 6.32 -14.38
N CYS A 285 7.08 6.31 -15.12
CA CYS A 285 7.07 6.09 -16.56
C CYS A 285 6.01 6.94 -17.26
N GLY A 286 6.22 7.20 -18.55
CA GLY A 286 5.25 7.93 -19.38
C GLY A 286 5.01 9.35 -18.87
N THR A 287 3.75 9.77 -18.90
CA THR A 287 3.33 11.10 -18.43
C THR A 287 3.56 11.29 -16.93
N SER A 288 3.52 10.22 -16.13
CA SER A 288 3.79 10.28 -14.70
C SER A 288 5.22 10.70 -14.38
N THR A 289 6.20 10.42 -15.27
CA THR A 289 7.59 10.84 -15.04
C THR A 289 7.75 12.36 -15.04
N ILE A 290 7.10 13.05 -15.98
CA ILE A 290 7.17 14.51 -16.09
C ILE A 290 6.61 15.15 -14.81
N LYS A 291 5.45 14.64 -14.37
CA LYS A 291 4.81 15.08 -13.13
C LYS A 291 5.71 14.82 -11.91
N MET A 292 6.30 13.62 -11.81
CA MET A 292 7.16 13.28 -10.69
C MET A 292 8.47 14.08 -10.69
N LYS A 293 9.01 14.43 -11.86
CA LYS A 293 10.17 15.32 -11.97
C LYS A 293 9.85 16.72 -11.46
N ALA A 294 8.68 17.26 -11.80
CA ALA A 294 8.21 18.53 -11.25
C ALA A 294 8.02 18.47 -9.72
N VAL A 295 7.41 17.40 -9.18
CA VAL A 295 7.32 17.17 -7.73
C VAL A 295 8.71 17.10 -7.08
N ALA A 296 9.67 16.40 -7.69
CA ALA A 296 11.03 16.28 -7.17
C ALA A 296 11.73 17.64 -7.09
N VAL A 297 11.55 18.51 -8.10
CA VAL A 297 12.09 19.87 -8.12
C VAL A 297 11.46 20.71 -7.00
N LEU A 298 10.13 20.69 -6.84
CA LEU A 298 9.46 21.41 -5.75
C LEU A 298 9.93 20.95 -4.36
N LEU A 299 10.15 19.65 -4.19
CA LEU A 299 10.73 19.09 -2.96
C LEU A 299 12.16 19.58 -2.72
N MET A 300 12.98 19.69 -3.76
CA MET A 300 14.35 20.23 -3.64
C MET A 300 14.38 21.73 -3.33
N GLU A 301 13.44 22.50 -3.88
CA GLU A 301 13.32 23.93 -3.59
C GLU A 301 12.97 24.18 -2.13
N LYS A 302 12.08 23.35 -1.55
CA LYS A 302 11.68 23.43 -0.15
C LYS A 302 12.72 22.81 0.79
N TYR A 303 13.25 21.64 0.45
CA TYR A 303 14.24 20.89 1.23
C TYR A 303 15.52 20.66 0.41
N LYS A 304 16.49 21.56 0.61
CA LYS A 304 17.74 21.58 -0.18
C LYS A 304 18.56 20.29 -0.13
N PHE A 305 18.38 19.48 0.92
CA PHE A 305 19.07 18.21 1.10
C PHE A 305 18.24 17.00 0.64
N ALA A 306 17.00 17.16 0.19
CA ALA A 306 16.24 16.12 -0.50
C ALA A 306 16.74 15.97 -1.95
N LEU A 307 18.02 15.59 -2.10
CA LEU A 307 18.71 15.54 -3.38
C LEU A 307 18.03 14.55 -4.34
N HIS A 308 17.75 14.96 -5.58
CA HIS A 308 17.31 14.03 -6.60
C HIS A 308 18.49 13.21 -7.12
N VAL A 309 18.49 11.89 -6.89
CA VAL A 309 19.61 10.99 -7.18
C VAL A 309 19.14 9.71 -7.86
N PRO A 310 20.04 8.93 -8.52
CA PRO A 310 19.69 7.62 -9.04
C PRO A 310 19.29 6.65 -7.92
N CYS A 311 18.47 5.65 -8.25
CA CYS A 311 18.15 4.55 -7.34
C CYS A 311 19.10 3.37 -7.57
N SER A 312 19.67 2.81 -6.51
CA SER A 312 20.56 1.63 -6.56
C SER A 312 19.91 0.40 -7.20
N HIS A 313 18.57 0.28 -7.14
CA HIS A 313 17.81 -0.83 -7.68
C HIS A 313 17.41 -0.67 -9.16
N MET A 314 17.77 0.44 -9.81
CA MET A 314 17.45 0.72 -11.21
C MET A 314 18.74 1.01 -12.00
N ALA A 315 18.92 0.32 -13.12
CA ALA A 315 20.04 0.60 -14.01
C ALA A 315 20.00 2.07 -14.50
N LEU A 316 21.15 2.73 -14.52
CA LEU A 316 21.22 4.17 -14.78
C LEU A 316 20.68 4.54 -16.16
N ASN A 317 20.97 3.73 -17.18
CA ASN A 317 20.46 3.91 -18.54
C ASN A 317 18.93 3.89 -18.61
N ILE A 318 18.28 3.02 -17.82
CA ILE A 318 16.82 2.95 -17.72
C ILE A 318 16.27 4.19 -17.01
N HIS A 319 16.95 4.62 -15.95
CA HIS A 319 16.59 5.84 -15.24
C HIS A 319 16.67 7.06 -16.16
N LEU A 320 17.78 7.24 -16.87
CA LEU A 320 17.99 8.33 -17.81
C LEU A 320 16.94 8.30 -18.93
N ALA A 321 16.71 7.14 -19.56
CA ALA A 321 15.73 7.02 -20.64
C ALA A 321 14.29 7.30 -20.18
N ASN A 322 13.89 6.85 -18.97
CA ASN A 322 12.56 7.11 -18.44
C ASN A 322 12.28 8.59 -18.19
N ASN A 323 13.31 9.38 -17.85
CA ASN A 323 13.19 10.81 -17.55
C ASN A 323 13.12 11.69 -18.81
N LEU A 324 13.44 11.15 -20.00
CA LEU A 324 13.35 11.92 -21.24
C LEU A 324 11.88 12.14 -21.65
N PRO A 325 11.39 13.39 -21.77
CA PRO A 325 9.97 13.68 -22.05
C PRO A 325 9.63 13.54 -23.55
N PHE A 326 10.31 12.66 -24.29
CA PHE A 326 10.16 12.50 -25.73
C PHE A 326 9.22 11.32 -26.05
N PRO A 327 8.14 11.53 -26.85
CA PRO A 327 7.15 10.48 -27.11
C PRO A 327 7.75 9.18 -27.66
N ASN A 328 8.69 9.27 -28.60
CA ASN A 328 9.38 8.12 -29.19
C ASN A 328 10.18 7.32 -28.13
N VAL A 329 10.88 7.99 -27.22
CA VAL A 329 11.59 7.33 -26.11
C VAL A 329 10.59 6.67 -25.15
N GLN A 330 9.50 7.36 -24.82
CA GLN A 330 8.46 6.80 -23.94
C GLN A 330 7.78 5.56 -24.55
N VAL A 331 7.58 5.55 -25.87
CA VAL A 331 7.11 4.35 -26.60
C VAL A 331 8.11 3.20 -26.47
N VAL A 332 9.42 3.46 -26.60
CA VAL A 332 10.46 2.43 -26.40
C VAL A 332 10.39 1.86 -24.98
N MET A 333 10.39 2.72 -23.96
CA MET A 333 10.37 2.29 -22.56
C MET A 333 9.09 1.53 -22.20
N GLU A 334 7.93 1.96 -22.72
CA GLU A 334 6.66 1.25 -22.51
C GLU A 334 6.62 -0.10 -23.23
N THR A 335 7.18 -0.17 -24.44
CA THR A 335 7.26 -1.43 -25.18
C THR A 335 8.15 -2.44 -24.45
N LEU A 336 9.27 -2.00 -23.87
CA LEU A 336 10.11 -2.86 -23.01
C LEU A 336 9.34 -3.45 -21.81
N ARG A 337 8.47 -2.66 -21.16
CA ARG A 337 7.60 -3.15 -20.07
C ARG A 337 6.59 -4.17 -20.57
N ARG A 338 5.94 -3.89 -21.71
CA ARG A 338 4.99 -4.81 -22.35
C ARG A 338 5.65 -6.12 -22.74
N ILE A 339 6.88 -6.07 -23.28
CA ILE A 339 7.72 -7.24 -23.57
C ILE A 339 7.99 -8.02 -22.28
N THR A 340 8.43 -7.34 -21.22
CA THR A 340 8.72 -7.97 -19.91
C THR A 340 7.52 -8.78 -19.43
N LYS A 341 6.35 -8.12 -19.38
CA LYS A 341 5.10 -8.75 -18.94
C LYS A 341 4.64 -9.88 -19.87
N PHE A 342 4.80 -9.71 -21.18
CA PHE A 342 4.41 -10.71 -22.17
C PHE A 342 5.17 -12.03 -22.00
N PHE A 343 6.44 -11.96 -21.60
CA PHE A 343 7.31 -13.11 -21.39
C PHE A 343 7.35 -13.64 -19.95
N GLU A 344 6.49 -13.14 -19.05
CA GLU A 344 6.28 -13.76 -17.73
C GLU A 344 5.68 -15.17 -17.84
N MET A 345 4.95 -15.45 -18.92
CA MET A 345 4.38 -16.77 -19.16
C MET A 345 5.43 -17.74 -19.73
N PRO A 346 5.58 -18.96 -19.17
CA PRO A 346 6.55 -19.93 -19.68
C PRO A 346 6.37 -20.31 -21.15
N SER A 347 5.13 -20.31 -21.65
CA SER A 347 4.82 -20.66 -23.05
C SER A 347 5.31 -19.63 -24.05
N THR A 348 5.17 -18.33 -23.76
CA THR A 348 5.68 -17.25 -24.62
C THR A 348 7.20 -17.18 -24.56
N GLN A 349 7.79 -17.39 -23.38
CA GLN A 349 9.24 -17.45 -23.22
C GLN A 349 9.87 -18.61 -24.01
N ALA A 350 9.25 -19.80 -23.98
CA ALA A 350 9.72 -20.94 -24.76
C ALA A 350 9.67 -20.68 -26.28
N GLU A 351 8.65 -19.96 -26.77
CA GLU A 351 8.56 -19.59 -28.18
C GLU A 351 9.64 -18.57 -28.57
N LEU A 352 10.00 -17.62 -27.68
CA LEU A 352 11.12 -16.71 -27.91
C LEU A 352 12.45 -17.47 -28.04
N GLU A 353 12.72 -18.43 -27.15
CA GLU A 353 13.94 -19.25 -27.23
C GLU A 353 14.00 -20.06 -28.54
N LYS A 354 12.85 -20.58 -28.99
CA LYS A 354 12.73 -21.27 -30.29
C LYS A 354 12.98 -20.32 -31.45
N ALA A 355 12.44 -19.10 -31.42
CA ALA A 355 12.67 -18.08 -32.44
C ALA A 355 14.14 -17.65 -32.51
N ILE A 356 14.80 -17.45 -31.37
CA ILE A 356 16.25 -17.17 -31.27
C ILE A 356 17.06 -18.30 -31.91
N GLY A 357 16.74 -19.56 -31.58
CA GLY A 357 17.39 -20.72 -32.18
C GLY A 357 17.20 -20.82 -33.70
N THR A 358 16.02 -20.47 -34.19
CA THR A 358 15.68 -20.47 -35.62
C THR A 358 16.44 -19.39 -36.38
N HIS A 359 16.52 -18.19 -35.81
CA HIS A 359 17.21 -17.07 -36.45
C HIS A 359 18.75 -17.26 -36.45
N HIS A 360 19.31 -17.84 -35.39
CA HIS A 360 20.75 -18.03 -35.21
C HIS A 360 21.25 -19.47 -35.47
N GLN A 361 20.58 -20.23 -36.34
CA GLN A 361 20.96 -21.62 -36.67
C GLN A 361 22.43 -21.81 -37.08
N LYS A 362 23.05 -20.79 -37.68
CA LYS A 362 24.45 -20.83 -38.13
C LYS A 362 25.46 -20.41 -37.04
N ASN A 363 25.00 -19.93 -35.90
CA ASN A 363 25.84 -19.43 -34.80
C ASN A 363 25.21 -19.82 -33.46
N GLU A 364 25.38 -21.10 -33.08
CA GLU A 364 24.82 -21.66 -31.85
C GLU A 364 25.35 -20.97 -30.58
N ASP A 365 26.60 -20.49 -30.58
CA ASP A 365 27.17 -19.75 -29.46
C ASP A 365 26.41 -18.43 -29.23
N LYS A 366 26.13 -17.67 -30.30
CA LYS A 366 25.32 -16.44 -30.21
C LYS A 366 23.88 -16.75 -29.79
N ALA A 367 23.30 -17.83 -30.32
CA ALA A 367 21.95 -18.26 -29.95
C ALA A 367 21.85 -18.57 -28.45
N THR A 368 22.84 -19.29 -27.91
CA THR A 368 22.90 -19.66 -26.49
C THR A 368 23.10 -18.44 -25.60
N ALA A 369 24.03 -17.56 -25.94
CA ALA A 369 24.27 -16.32 -25.21
C ALA A 369 23.03 -15.42 -25.15
N LEU A 370 22.25 -15.32 -26.24
CA LEU A 370 21.01 -14.52 -26.26
C LEU A 370 19.89 -15.16 -25.44
N LYS A 371 19.75 -16.49 -25.46
CA LYS A 371 18.80 -17.19 -24.59
C LYS A 371 19.11 -16.95 -23.11
N GLU A 372 20.38 -17.07 -22.74
CA GLU A 372 20.84 -16.79 -21.37
C GLU A 372 20.58 -15.33 -20.98
N ALA A 373 20.89 -14.39 -21.87
CA ALA A 373 20.59 -12.98 -21.64
C ALA A 373 19.10 -12.76 -21.41
N CYS A 374 18.23 -13.30 -22.28
CA CYS A 374 16.79 -13.14 -22.17
C CYS A 374 16.14 -13.84 -20.96
N GLY A 375 16.80 -14.82 -20.35
CA GLY A 375 16.31 -15.52 -19.16
C GLY A 375 16.38 -14.70 -17.85
N CYS A 376 17.13 -13.59 -17.79
CA CYS A 376 17.43 -12.88 -16.55
C CYS A 376 16.96 -11.41 -16.53
N ARG A 377 15.64 -11.14 -16.59
CA ARG A 377 15.05 -9.78 -16.51
C ARG A 377 15.88 -8.72 -17.28
N TRP A 378 16.29 -9.07 -18.49
CA TRP A 378 17.24 -8.28 -19.29
C TRP A 378 16.75 -6.86 -19.60
N THR A 379 15.43 -6.67 -19.59
CA THR A 379 14.77 -5.38 -19.75
C THR A 379 15.05 -4.41 -18.60
N GLU A 380 15.58 -4.89 -17.48
CA GLU A 380 15.97 -4.12 -16.30
C GLU A 380 17.49 -3.85 -16.22
N GLN A 381 18.27 -4.31 -17.21
CA GLN A 381 19.73 -4.26 -17.18
C GLN A 381 20.35 -3.07 -17.93
N HIS A 382 21.61 -2.78 -17.60
CA HIS A 382 22.43 -1.73 -18.21
C HIS A 382 22.70 -1.88 -19.72
N ASN A 383 22.45 -3.06 -20.28
CA ASN A 383 22.64 -3.40 -21.70
C ASN A 383 21.31 -3.67 -22.41
N VAL A 384 20.18 -3.25 -21.84
CA VAL A 384 18.84 -3.52 -22.40
C VAL A 384 18.71 -3.13 -23.87
N PHE A 385 19.25 -2.00 -24.29
CA PHE A 385 19.13 -1.55 -25.68
C PHE A 385 20.02 -2.35 -26.63
N ASP A 386 21.20 -2.81 -26.18
CA ASP A 386 22.04 -3.74 -26.94
C ASP A 386 21.31 -5.07 -27.17
N VAL A 387 20.79 -5.65 -26.07
CA VAL A 387 20.06 -6.91 -26.12
C VAL A 387 18.79 -6.77 -26.97
N LEU A 388 18.06 -5.67 -26.83
CA LEU A 388 16.84 -5.41 -27.62
C LEU A 388 17.15 -5.43 -29.11
N LEU A 389 18.21 -4.77 -29.56
CA LEU A 389 18.59 -4.76 -30.98
C LEU A 389 19.05 -6.14 -31.48
N ASP A 390 19.81 -6.88 -30.66
CA ASP A 390 20.25 -8.23 -31.01
C ASP A 390 19.08 -9.23 -31.12
N VAL A 391 18.05 -9.07 -30.27
CA VAL A 391 16.88 -9.96 -30.27
C VAL A 391 15.72 -9.44 -31.10
N LEU A 392 15.81 -8.24 -31.69
CA LEU A 392 14.69 -7.63 -32.42
C LEU A 392 14.16 -8.52 -33.57
N PRO A 393 15.00 -9.08 -34.48
CA PRO A 393 14.48 -9.97 -35.51
C PRO A 393 13.89 -11.30 -34.96
N PRO A 394 14.56 -12.03 -34.04
CA PRO A 394 13.94 -13.17 -33.36
C PRO A 394 12.64 -12.83 -32.62
N LEU A 395 12.55 -11.63 -32.06
CA LEU A 395 11.39 -11.17 -31.32
C LEU A 395 10.20 -10.94 -32.26
N LEU A 396 10.40 -10.33 -33.43
CA LEU A 396 9.35 -10.23 -34.46
C LEU A 396 8.87 -11.60 -34.92
N LEU A 397 9.80 -12.52 -35.22
CA LEU A 397 9.46 -13.91 -35.58
C LEU A 397 8.64 -14.61 -34.47
N CYS A 398 9.03 -14.41 -33.21
CA CYS A 398 8.28 -14.93 -32.06
C CYS A 398 6.85 -14.36 -32.04
N MET A 399 6.68 -13.06 -32.26
CA MET A 399 5.35 -12.43 -32.25
C MET A 399 4.48 -12.91 -33.42
N ASP A 400 5.06 -13.12 -34.60
CA ASP A 400 4.36 -13.69 -35.75
C ASP A 400 3.91 -15.13 -35.48
N ASN A 401 4.78 -15.98 -34.94
CA ASN A 401 4.42 -17.36 -34.58
C ASN A 401 3.30 -17.40 -33.53
N VAL A 402 3.36 -16.53 -32.52
CA VAL A 402 2.30 -16.40 -31.51
C VAL A 402 1.01 -15.89 -32.13
N ARG A 403 1.09 -14.99 -33.12
CA ARG A 403 -0.08 -14.45 -33.84
C ARG A 403 -0.77 -15.51 -34.67
N ASP A 404 0.01 -16.28 -35.43
CA ASP A 404 -0.49 -17.33 -36.32
C ASP A 404 -1.11 -18.47 -35.51
N ASN A 405 -0.52 -18.78 -34.34
CA ASN A 405 -1.07 -19.68 -33.32
C ASN A 405 -1.54 -21.03 -33.89
N ASP A 406 -0.77 -21.60 -34.83
CA ASP A 406 -1.11 -22.84 -35.54
C ASP A 406 -1.43 -24.01 -34.60
N ASP A 407 -0.73 -24.08 -33.47
CA ASP A 407 -0.89 -25.12 -32.44
C ASP A 407 -2.05 -24.86 -31.46
N GLY A 408 -2.69 -23.68 -31.54
CA GLY A 408 -3.78 -23.28 -30.64
C GLY A 408 -3.35 -23.09 -29.18
N LEU A 409 -2.06 -22.92 -28.92
CA LEU A 409 -1.46 -22.82 -27.58
C LEU A 409 -1.75 -21.49 -26.88
N PHE A 410 -1.92 -20.42 -27.66
CA PHE A 410 -2.05 -19.06 -27.13
C PHE A 410 -3.50 -18.59 -27.06
N THR A 411 -3.85 -17.87 -26.00
CA THR A 411 -5.17 -17.27 -25.83
C THR A 411 -5.35 -16.08 -26.77
N SER A 412 -6.59 -15.72 -27.12
CA SER A 412 -6.87 -14.57 -27.99
C SER A 412 -6.31 -13.25 -27.44
N ALA A 413 -6.25 -13.09 -26.11
CA ALA A 413 -5.63 -11.92 -25.47
C ALA A 413 -4.11 -11.87 -25.68
N THR A 414 -3.45 -13.03 -25.65
CA THR A 414 -2.00 -13.17 -25.91
C THR A 414 -1.70 -12.86 -27.37
N VAL A 415 -2.49 -13.42 -28.30
CA VAL A 415 -2.41 -13.17 -29.75
C VAL A 415 -2.56 -11.67 -30.07
N ALA A 416 -3.56 -11.00 -29.49
CA ALA A 416 -3.77 -9.57 -29.69
C ALA A 416 -2.62 -8.72 -29.13
N SER A 417 -2.07 -9.13 -27.98
CA SER A 417 -0.91 -8.47 -27.37
C SER A 417 0.34 -8.62 -28.24
N ALA A 418 0.59 -9.82 -28.78
CA ALA A 418 1.70 -10.11 -29.68
C ALA A 418 1.62 -9.27 -30.95
N TYR A 419 0.46 -9.22 -31.59
CA TYR A 419 0.21 -8.36 -32.76
C TYR A 419 0.51 -6.88 -32.46
N SER A 420 -0.02 -6.36 -31.35
CA SER A 420 0.20 -4.95 -30.99
C SER A 420 1.65 -4.63 -30.63
N ILE A 421 2.41 -5.56 -30.06
CA ILE A 421 3.84 -5.38 -29.82
C ILE A 421 4.60 -5.42 -31.15
N ALA A 422 4.30 -6.39 -32.02
CA ALA A 422 4.95 -6.54 -33.33
C ALA A 422 4.83 -5.28 -34.19
N GLU A 423 3.64 -4.67 -34.26
CA GLU A 423 3.42 -3.43 -35.01
C GLU A 423 4.32 -2.27 -34.55
N ILE A 424 4.61 -2.19 -33.24
CA ILE A 424 5.50 -1.15 -32.70
C ILE A 424 6.97 -1.49 -32.98
N LEU A 425 7.35 -2.75 -32.83
CA LEU A 425 8.71 -3.21 -33.14
C LEU A 425 9.05 -3.09 -34.62
N ALA A 426 8.04 -3.19 -35.49
CA ALA A 426 8.15 -3.06 -36.94
C ALA A 426 8.06 -1.61 -37.44
N ASP A 427 8.18 -0.62 -36.55
CA ASP A 427 8.19 0.81 -36.91
C ASP A 427 9.62 1.37 -36.99
N PHE A 428 9.91 2.14 -38.03
CA PHE A 428 11.26 2.67 -38.24
C PHE A 428 11.66 3.73 -37.21
N GLU A 429 10.71 4.56 -36.72
CA GLU A 429 10.98 5.53 -35.64
C GLU A 429 11.33 4.79 -34.34
N PHE A 430 10.69 3.65 -34.05
CA PHE A 430 11.09 2.79 -32.94
C PHE A 430 12.53 2.30 -33.08
N ILE A 431 12.88 1.71 -34.23
CA ILE A 431 14.21 1.14 -34.49
C ILE A 431 15.30 2.19 -34.33
N VAL A 432 15.18 3.32 -35.03
CA VAL A 432 16.20 4.39 -34.98
C VAL A 432 16.31 4.99 -33.57
N THR A 433 15.20 5.12 -32.84
CA THR A 433 15.22 5.60 -31.45
C THR A 433 15.99 4.63 -30.54
N VAL A 434 15.79 3.32 -30.67
CA VAL A 434 16.54 2.31 -29.89
C VAL A 434 18.03 2.35 -30.25
N VAL A 435 18.39 2.47 -31.53
CA VAL A 435 19.80 2.57 -31.97
C VAL A 435 20.47 3.82 -31.38
N ILE A 436 19.79 4.96 -31.40
CA ILE A 436 20.31 6.21 -30.80
C ILE A 436 20.47 6.04 -29.28
N LEU A 437 19.45 5.53 -28.58
CA LEU A 437 19.52 5.29 -27.13
C LEU A 437 20.68 4.35 -26.77
N LYS A 438 20.84 3.25 -27.50
CA LYS A 438 21.94 2.29 -27.34
C LYS A 438 23.29 2.99 -27.45
N ASN A 439 23.51 3.75 -28.52
CA ASN A 439 24.80 4.38 -28.77
C ASN A 439 25.11 5.53 -27.80
N VAL A 440 24.12 6.38 -27.44
CA VAL A 440 24.33 7.47 -26.47
C VAL A 440 24.50 6.94 -25.04
N LEU A 441 23.68 5.98 -24.60
CA LEU A 441 23.74 5.47 -23.22
C LEU A 441 24.90 4.50 -23.00
N THR A 442 25.59 4.06 -24.06
CA THR A 442 26.84 3.28 -23.92
C THR A 442 27.92 4.05 -23.16
N PHE A 443 27.98 5.39 -23.31
CA PHE A 443 28.94 6.23 -22.60
C PHE A 443 28.68 6.30 -21.08
N THR A 444 27.44 6.08 -20.64
CA THR A 444 27.07 6.06 -19.21
C THR A 444 27.03 4.65 -18.62
N ARG A 445 27.16 3.61 -19.44
CA ARG A 445 26.96 2.20 -19.05
C ARG A 445 27.94 1.71 -18.00
N ALA A 446 29.24 1.95 -18.19
CA ALA A 446 30.27 1.54 -17.24
C ALA A 446 30.15 2.32 -15.92
N PHE A 447 29.90 3.62 -16.02
CA PHE A 447 29.66 4.50 -14.88
C PHE A 447 28.43 4.04 -14.06
N GLY A 448 27.29 3.76 -14.71
CA GLY A 448 26.09 3.24 -14.06
C GLY A 448 26.29 1.89 -13.36
N ARG A 449 27.06 0.97 -13.97
CA ARG A 449 27.42 -0.30 -13.34
C ARG A 449 28.25 -0.10 -12.06
N ASN A 450 29.21 0.82 -12.09
CA ASN A 450 30.03 1.11 -10.91
C ASN A 450 29.22 1.76 -9.78
N LEU A 451 28.18 2.54 -10.10
CA LEU A 451 27.26 3.08 -9.08
C LEU A 451 26.43 2.00 -8.37
N GLN A 452 26.20 0.85 -9.01
CA GLN A 452 25.55 -0.31 -8.41
C GLN A 452 26.56 -1.33 -7.82
N GLY A 453 27.85 -1.00 -7.83
CA GLY A 453 28.93 -1.83 -7.30
C GLY A 453 29.15 -1.67 -5.81
N GLU A 454 30.33 -2.08 -5.33
CA GLU A 454 30.71 -1.87 -3.93
C GLU A 454 31.09 -0.39 -3.66
N THR A 455 31.28 -0.03 -2.40
CA THR A 455 31.59 1.36 -2.01
C THR A 455 32.79 1.97 -2.76
N LEU A 456 33.83 1.18 -3.06
CA LEU A 456 34.98 1.64 -3.85
C LEU A 456 34.62 1.93 -5.31
N ASP A 457 33.71 1.16 -5.90
CA ASP A 457 33.26 1.34 -7.27
C ASP A 457 32.43 2.63 -7.39
N VAL A 458 31.52 2.86 -6.43
CA VAL A 458 30.71 4.09 -6.37
C VAL A 458 31.62 5.32 -6.20
N PHE A 459 32.61 5.24 -5.31
CA PHE A 459 33.61 6.30 -5.13
C PHE A 459 34.37 6.59 -6.43
N SER A 460 34.80 5.54 -7.14
CA SER A 460 35.53 5.66 -8.41
C SER A 460 34.62 6.22 -9.52
N ALA A 461 33.34 5.85 -9.53
CA ALA A 461 32.34 6.42 -10.42
C ALA A 461 32.21 7.93 -10.20
N ALA A 462 32.04 8.38 -8.95
CA ALA A 462 31.93 9.81 -8.62
C ALA A 462 33.13 10.63 -9.10
N ASN A 463 34.34 10.05 -9.10
CA ASN A 463 35.55 10.70 -9.59
C ASN A 463 35.74 10.66 -11.11
N SER A 464 34.99 9.80 -11.82
CA SER A 464 35.06 9.68 -13.28
C SER A 464 33.94 10.41 -14.03
N LEU A 465 32.94 10.96 -13.33
CA LEU A 465 31.80 11.65 -13.97
C LEU A 465 32.22 12.74 -14.96
N THR A 466 33.22 13.55 -14.63
CA THR A 466 33.70 14.61 -15.53
C THR A 466 34.19 14.04 -16.87
N ALA A 467 34.81 12.86 -16.88
CA ALA A 467 35.22 12.20 -18.11
C ALA A 467 34.02 11.68 -18.92
N VAL A 468 32.97 11.18 -18.25
CA VAL A 468 31.71 10.76 -18.90
C VAL A 468 31.04 11.95 -19.57
N LEU A 469 30.88 13.07 -18.85
CA LEU A 469 30.29 14.29 -19.40
C LEU A 469 31.13 14.85 -20.56
N HIS A 470 32.46 14.81 -20.46
CA HIS A 470 33.32 15.24 -21.57
C HIS A 470 33.14 14.37 -22.81
N SER A 471 33.01 13.05 -22.64
CA SER A 471 32.76 12.11 -23.75
C SER A 471 31.41 12.37 -24.41
N LEU A 472 30.36 12.61 -23.63
CA LEU A 472 29.04 12.96 -24.17
C LEU A 472 29.05 14.31 -24.91
N ASN A 473 29.77 15.31 -24.38
CA ASN A 473 29.94 16.60 -25.04
C ASN A 473 30.66 16.46 -26.39
N GLU A 474 31.72 15.65 -26.46
CA GLU A 474 32.44 15.39 -27.72
C GLU A 474 31.52 14.81 -28.79
N VAL A 475 30.68 13.84 -28.41
CA VAL A 475 29.69 13.25 -29.31
C VAL A 475 28.65 14.29 -29.76
N ASN A 476 28.18 15.15 -28.85
CA ASN A 476 27.23 16.22 -29.17
C ASN A 476 27.84 17.30 -30.09
N ASP A 477 29.12 17.64 -29.90
CA ASP A 477 29.83 18.62 -30.72
C ASP A 477 30.09 18.09 -32.14
N ASN A 478 30.26 16.77 -32.29
CA ASN A 478 30.49 16.08 -33.57
C ASN A 478 29.26 15.31 -34.05
N ILE A 479 28.05 15.75 -33.67
CA ILE A 479 26.82 14.94 -33.82
C ILE A 479 26.49 14.57 -35.27
N ASP A 480 26.87 15.39 -36.25
CA ASP A 480 26.63 15.09 -37.67
C ASP A 480 27.30 13.78 -38.09
N VAL A 481 28.55 13.56 -37.66
CA VAL A 481 29.33 12.36 -38.00
C VAL A 481 28.77 11.14 -37.27
N TYR A 482 28.50 11.27 -35.96
CA TYR A 482 27.95 10.17 -35.17
C TYR A 482 26.55 9.77 -35.64
N HIS A 483 25.70 10.75 -35.97
CA HIS A 483 24.36 10.51 -36.48
C HIS A 483 24.36 9.75 -37.79
N GLU A 484 25.25 10.08 -38.73
CA GLU A 484 25.39 9.35 -40.00
C GLU A 484 25.60 7.85 -39.75
N PHE A 485 26.53 7.48 -38.86
CA PHE A 485 26.77 6.07 -38.50
C PHE A 485 25.58 5.41 -37.80
N TRP A 486 24.94 6.11 -36.86
CA TRP A 486 23.79 5.55 -36.12
C TRP A 486 22.56 5.39 -37.02
N TYR A 487 22.36 6.30 -37.96
CA TYR A 487 21.28 6.24 -38.92
C TYR A 487 21.47 5.11 -39.92
N GLU A 488 22.69 4.91 -40.43
CA GLU A 488 23.03 3.77 -41.29
C GLU A 488 22.89 2.42 -40.56
N GLU A 489 23.26 2.34 -39.27
CA GLU A 489 23.00 1.16 -38.44
C GLU A 489 21.49 0.84 -38.37
N ALA A 490 20.65 1.87 -38.17
CA ALA A 490 19.20 1.71 -38.14
C ALA A 490 18.61 1.30 -39.50
N ILE A 491 19.09 1.88 -40.61
CA ILE A 491 18.69 1.48 -41.97
C ILE A 491 19.06 0.03 -42.25
N SER A 492 20.28 -0.38 -41.91
CA SER A 492 20.74 -1.75 -42.12
C SER A 492 19.89 -2.74 -41.34
N LEU A 493 19.54 -2.42 -40.09
CA LEU A 493 18.70 -3.27 -39.24
C LEU A 493 17.26 -3.35 -39.77
N ALA A 494 16.66 -2.20 -40.15
CA ALA A 494 15.33 -2.17 -40.74
C ALA A 494 15.26 -2.95 -42.06
N SER A 495 16.29 -2.82 -42.91
CA SER A 495 16.39 -3.55 -44.18
C SER A 495 16.46 -5.06 -43.99
N LEU A 496 17.15 -5.54 -42.95
CA LEU A 496 17.21 -6.96 -42.59
C LEU A 496 15.82 -7.56 -42.29
N MET A 497 14.91 -6.72 -41.79
CA MET A 497 13.55 -7.11 -41.40
C MET A 497 12.49 -6.64 -42.40
N GLU A 498 12.93 -6.14 -43.58
CA GLU A 498 12.06 -5.61 -44.65
C GLU A 498 11.14 -4.45 -44.21
N ILE A 499 11.59 -3.66 -43.22
CA ILE A 499 10.85 -2.51 -42.70
C ILE A 499 11.23 -1.25 -43.50
N PRO A 500 10.26 -0.52 -44.07
CA PRO A 500 10.56 0.68 -44.85
C PRO A 500 10.92 1.87 -43.94
N VAL A 501 11.93 2.63 -44.37
CA VAL A 501 12.25 3.93 -43.77
C VAL A 501 11.04 4.86 -43.92
N SER A 502 10.53 5.38 -42.81
CA SER A 502 9.37 6.27 -42.83
C SER A 502 9.44 7.34 -41.76
N ILE A 503 8.89 8.52 -42.06
CA ILE A 503 8.73 9.63 -41.12
C ILE A 503 7.35 9.53 -40.46
N PRO A 504 7.23 9.79 -39.15
CA PRO A 504 5.96 9.74 -38.44
C PRO A 504 4.86 10.59 -39.09
N ARG A 505 3.70 9.97 -39.34
CA ARG A 505 2.58 10.60 -40.06
C ARG A 505 2.07 11.88 -39.40
N LEU A 506 2.13 11.95 -38.07
CA LEU A 506 1.68 13.11 -37.30
C LEU A 506 2.56 14.34 -37.57
N PHE A 507 3.87 14.15 -37.72
CA PHE A 507 4.79 15.21 -38.07
C PHE A 507 4.47 15.76 -39.47
N LEU A 508 4.34 14.87 -40.46
CA LEU A 508 3.98 15.25 -41.83
C LEU A 508 2.63 15.99 -41.90
N ARG A 509 1.64 15.61 -41.08
CA ARG A 509 0.36 16.33 -41.00
C ARG A 509 0.49 17.75 -40.45
N LYS A 510 1.34 17.95 -39.43
CA LYS A 510 1.59 19.28 -38.85
C LYS A 510 2.39 20.16 -39.82
N GLN A 511 3.29 19.59 -40.60
CA GLN A 511 4.14 20.36 -41.53
C GLN A 511 3.40 20.79 -42.81
N ARG A 512 2.37 20.05 -43.26
CA ARG A 512 1.59 20.38 -44.48
C ARG A 512 0.92 21.76 -44.48
N SER A 513 0.81 22.44 -43.34
CA SER A 513 0.34 23.82 -43.24
C SER A 513 1.41 24.88 -43.55
N ILE A 514 2.68 24.47 -43.58
CA ILE A 514 3.85 25.29 -43.89
C ILE A 514 4.39 24.78 -45.24
N ASP A 515 4.61 25.68 -46.19
CA ASP A 515 5.05 25.35 -47.56
C ASP A 515 6.51 24.85 -47.56
N ALA A 516 6.74 23.67 -47.00
CA ALA A 516 8.03 23.03 -46.82
C ALA A 516 8.19 21.94 -47.88
N GLY A 517 9.31 21.97 -48.62
CA GLY A 517 9.67 20.98 -49.64
C GLY A 517 9.83 19.55 -49.08
N GLU A 518 10.33 18.65 -49.93
CA GLU A 518 10.53 17.24 -49.58
C GLU A 518 11.47 17.11 -48.35
N ILE A 519 10.93 16.57 -47.25
CA ILE A 519 11.67 16.42 -45.99
C ILE A 519 12.52 15.16 -46.06
N GLN A 520 13.83 15.30 -45.89
CA GLN A 520 14.73 14.15 -45.80
C GLN A 520 14.58 13.47 -44.44
N ALA A 521 14.38 12.14 -44.46
CA ALA A 521 14.17 11.35 -43.25
C ALA A 521 15.37 11.40 -42.29
N GLU A 522 16.60 11.35 -42.82
CA GLU A 522 17.83 11.47 -42.03
C GLU A 522 17.88 12.76 -41.22
N LEU A 523 17.61 13.91 -41.85
CA LEU A 523 17.58 15.20 -41.18
C LEU A 523 16.48 15.26 -40.11
N TYR A 524 15.31 14.67 -40.40
CA TYR A 524 14.24 14.59 -39.40
C TYR A 524 14.69 13.84 -38.14
N PHE A 525 15.25 12.64 -38.29
CA PHE A 525 15.69 11.86 -37.13
C PHE A 525 16.86 12.52 -36.40
N LYS A 526 17.76 13.21 -37.11
CA LYS A 526 18.82 14.00 -36.47
C LYS A 526 18.27 15.09 -35.56
N GLU A 527 17.40 15.95 -36.10
CA GLU A 527 16.90 17.16 -35.43
C GLU A 527 15.87 16.85 -34.33
N TYR A 528 15.02 15.83 -34.53
CA TYR A 528 13.90 15.54 -33.63
C TYR A 528 14.09 14.32 -32.73
N VAL A 529 15.10 13.48 -32.98
CA VAL A 529 15.41 12.32 -32.13
C VAL A 529 16.83 12.42 -31.58
N THR A 530 17.85 12.42 -32.44
CA THR A 530 19.24 12.32 -32.01
C THR A 530 19.69 13.47 -31.13
N ILE A 531 19.54 14.71 -31.60
CA ILE A 531 19.95 15.93 -30.88
C ILE A 531 19.17 16.08 -29.55
N PRO A 532 17.83 15.93 -29.52
CA PRO A 532 17.09 15.99 -28.26
C PRO A 532 17.49 14.90 -27.26
N VAL A 533 17.72 13.66 -27.71
CA VAL A 533 18.08 12.54 -26.84
C VAL A 533 19.45 12.75 -26.19
N ILE A 534 20.48 13.12 -26.95
CA ILE A 534 21.82 13.34 -26.38
C ILE A 534 21.84 14.50 -25.39
N ARG A 535 21.22 15.64 -25.75
CA ARG A 535 21.14 16.81 -24.87
C ARG A 535 20.31 16.52 -23.63
N GLY A 536 19.20 15.79 -23.79
CA GLY A 536 18.37 15.35 -22.68
C GLY A 536 19.16 14.47 -21.70
N ILE A 537 19.89 13.47 -22.20
CA ILE A 537 20.71 12.58 -21.37
C ILE A 537 21.80 13.38 -20.63
N MET A 538 22.48 14.30 -21.31
CA MET A 538 23.49 15.16 -20.67
C MET A 538 22.87 15.97 -19.52
N GLN A 539 21.72 16.60 -19.75
CA GLN A 539 21.02 17.37 -18.72
C GLN A 539 20.60 16.48 -17.53
N GLU A 540 20.03 15.29 -17.79
CA GLU A 540 19.64 14.39 -16.70
C GLU A 540 20.85 13.94 -15.88
N VAL A 541 22.00 13.65 -16.51
CA VAL A 541 23.23 13.31 -15.79
C VAL A 541 23.72 14.48 -14.94
N GLU A 542 23.69 15.71 -15.45
CA GLU A 542 24.07 16.90 -14.69
C GLU A 542 23.12 17.18 -13.51
N ASP A 543 21.82 17.05 -13.72
CA ASP A 543 20.78 17.24 -12.69
C ASP A 543 20.94 16.22 -11.55
N MET A 544 21.06 14.94 -11.90
CA MET A 544 21.13 13.82 -10.93
C MET A 544 22.44 13.79 -10.15
N PHE A 545 23.54 14.28 -10.73
CA PHE A 545 24.87 14.32 -10.09
C PHE A 545 25.31 15.75 -9.83
N SER A 546 24.43 16.52 -9.16
CA SER A 546 24.75 17.84 -8.65
C SER A 546 26.05 17.84 -7.82
N ASP A 547 26.70 19.00 -7.73
CA ASP A 547 27.94 19.18 -6.97
C ASP A 547 27.80 18.72 -5.50
N THR A 548 26.64 18.97 -4.88
CA THR A 548 26.33 18.49 -3.51
C THR A 548 26.31 16.96 -3.44
N HIS A 549 25.61 16.31 -4.38
CA HIS A 549 25.55 14.85 -4.44
C HIS A 549 26.93 14.22 -4.68
N LEU A 550 27.71 14.78 -5.61
CA LEU A 550 29.08 14.32 -5.88
C LEU A 550 29.99 14.46 -4.67
N LYS A 551 29.91 15.58 -3.95
CA LYS A 551 30.65 15.80 -2.71
C LYS A 551 30.27 14.77 -1.64
N ALA A 552 28.99 14.42 -1.52
CA ALA A 552 28.53 13.35 -0.63
C ALA A 552 29.13 11.98 -1.02
N LEU A 553 29.10 11.62 -2.31
CA LEU A 553 29.70 10.36 -2.79
C LEU A 553 31.23 10.32 -2.62
N LYS A 554 31.92 11.46 -2.75
CA LYS A 554 33.36 11.54 -2.49
C LYS A 554 33.71 11.35 -1.01
N CYS A 555 32.76 11.58 -0.10
CA CYS A 555 32.95 11.22 1.31
C CYS A 555 32.91 9.70 1.57
N LEU A 556 32.61 8.86 0.57
CA LEU A 556 32.86 7.41 0.66
C LEU A 556 34.35 7.10 0.91
N SER A 557 35.24 8.07 0.69
CA SER A 557 36.63 8.04 1.17
C SER A 557 36.77 7.81 2.68
N LEU A 558 35.71 7.99 3.48
CA LEU A 558 35.70 7.64 4.91
C LEU A 558 35.72 6.12 5.19
N VAL A 559 35.31 5.31 4.21
CA VAL A 559 35.33 3.85 4.33
C VAL A 559 36.78 3.35 4.27
N PRO A 560 37.23 2.50 5.22
CA PRO A 560 38.64 2.17 5.37
C PRO A 560 39.31 1.54 4.13
N ALA A 561 38.61 0.70 3.37
CA ALA A 561 39.16 0.15 2.12
C ALA A 561 39.41 1.23 1.07
N VAL A 562 38.49 2.20 0.95
CA VAL A 562 38.64 3.35 0.05
C VAL A 562 39.82 4.22 0.50
N MET A 563 39.97 4.48 1.80
CA MET A 563 41.17 5.15 2.35
C MET A 563 42.45 4.43 1.96
N GLY A 564 42.47 3.10 2.08
CA GLY A 564 43.61 2.26 1.71
C GLY A 564 43.98 2.42 0.23
N HIS A 565 42.99 2.42 -0.66
CA HIS A 565 43.17 2.66 -2.09
C HIS A 565 43.76 4.05 -2.38
N MET A 566 43.28 5.08 -1.66
CA MET A 566 43.81 6.45 -1.73
C MET A 566 45.15 6.64 -1.00
N LYS A 567 45.78 5.57 -0.50
CA LYS A 567 47.01 5.62 0.31
C LYS A 567 46.88 6.56 1.51
N PHE A 568 45.69 6.68 2.08
CA PHE A 568 45.33 7.56 3.19
C PHE A 568 45.52 9.06 2.91
N ASN A 569 45.48 9.47 1.64
CA ASN A 569 45.42 10.88 1.23
C ASN A 569 43.97 11.31 0.98
N THR A 570 43.16 11.33 2.04
CA THR A 570 41.74 11.67 1.97
C THR A 570 41.53 13.16 2.23
N THR A 571 41.56 13.98 1.19
CA THR A 571 41.13 15.39 1.29
C THR A 571 39.62 15.54 1.10
N GLU A 572 39.00 14.54 0.48
CA GLU A 572 37.58 14.51 0.11
C GLU A 572 36.64 14.36 1.32
N GLU A 573 37.12 13.78 2.43
CA GLU A 573 36.36 13.70 3.69
C GLU A 573 35.97 15.07 4.27
N ASN A 574 36.64 16.15 3.87
CA ASN A 574 36.29 17.51 4.30
C ASN A 574 34.93 17.97 3.74
N TYR A 575 34.41 17.30 2.70
CA TYR A 575 33.06 17.58 2.21
C TYR A 575 31.96 17.14 3.18
N ALA A 576 32.28 16.37 4.23
CA ALA A 576 31.32 15.97 5.25
C ALA A 576 30.68 17.15 6.01
N ASP A 577 31.34 18.33 6.03
CA ASP A 577 30.80 19.55 6.65
C ASP A 577 29.54 20.08 5.92
N ILE A 578 29.22 19.59 4.72
CA ILE A 578 27.93 19.89 4.05
C ILE A 578 26.75 19.42 4.93
N TYR A 579 26.92 18.34 5.67
CA TYR A 579 25.91 17.76 6.56
C TYR A 579 26.18 18.12 8.03
N ARG A 580 26.80 19.27 8.28
CA ARG A 580 27.16 19.77 9.62
C ARG A 580 26.01 19.69 10.62
N ASN A 581 24.78 19.96 10.19
CA ASN A 581 23.60 19.96 11.05
C ASN A 581 23.18 18.55 11.52
N ASP A 582 23.62 17.50 10.81
CA ASP A 582 23.35 16.10 11.15
C ASP A 582 24.39 15.50 12.09
N LEU A 583 25.47 16.25 12.37
CA LEU A 583 26.58 15.76 13.17
C LEU A 583 26.35 16.06 14.65
N PRO A 584 26.66 15.11 15.55
CA PRO A 584 26.48 15.30 16.98
C PRO A 584 27.40 16.37 17.56
N ASN A 585 28.64 16.49 17.07
CA ASN A 585 29.63 17.46 17.55
C ASN A 585 30.42 18.07 16.37
N PRO A 586 29.80 18.93 15.55
CA PRO A 586 30.35 19.32 14.25
C PRO A 586 31.68 20.09 14.36
N ASP A 587 31.92 20.83 15.44
CA ASP A 587 33.18 21.55 15.68
C ASP A 587 34.40 20.63 15.83
N THR A 588 34.17 19.39 16.26
CA THR A 588 35.22 18.39 16.48
C THR A 588 35.50 17.53 15.24
N LEU A 589 34.69 17.66 14.19
CA LEU A 589 34.78 16.86 12.97
C LEU A 589 36.21 16.84 12.38
N PRO A 590 36.93 17.97 12.18
CA PRO A 590 38.27 17.93 11.58
C PRO A 590 39.28 17.13 12.40
N ALA A 591 39.23 17.24 13.74
CA ALA A 591 40.10 16.48 14.64
C ALA A 591 39.73 15.00 14.64
N GLU A 592 38.44 14.68 14.61
CA GLU A 592 37.93 13.32 14.55
C GLU A 592 38.31 12.61 13.25
N LEU A 593 38.16 13.28 12.10
CA LEU A 593 38.60 12.80 10.78
C LEU A 593 40.10 12.50 10.75
N HIS A 594 40.91 13.39 11.32
CA HIS A 594 42.34 13.16 11.47
C HIS A 594 42.65 11.90 12.28
N CYS A 595 42.01 11.73 13.44
CA CYS A 595 42.17 10.55 14.29
C CYS A 595 41.70 9.27 13.59
N TRP A 596 40.57 9.32 12.87
CA TRP A 596 40.03 8.20 12.10
C TRP A 596 41.02 7.73 11.03
N ARG A 597 41.59 8.67 10.28
CA ARG A 597 42.62 8.38 9.28
C ARG A 597 43.87 7.75 9.89
N ILE A 598 44.37 8.29 11.01
CA ILE A 598 45.55 7.76 11.71
C ILE A 598 45.33 6.33 12.20
N LYS A 599 44.15 6.04 12.78
CA LYS A 599 43.75 4.71 13.23
C LYS A 599 43.92 3.66 12.12
N TRP A 600 43.36 3.92 10.93
CA TRP A 600 43.40 2.97 9.82
C TRP A 600 44.74 2.91 9.09
N LYS A 601 45.48 4.02 9.06
CA LYS A 601 46.83 4.08 8.51
C LYS A 601 47.82 3.25 9.30
N HIS A 602 47.71 3.24 10.63
CA HIS A 602 48.61 2.54 11.55
C HIS A 602 48.05 1.22 12.08
N ARG A 603 47.00 0.68 11.46
CA ARG A 603 46.45 -0.63 11.82
C ARG A 603 47.49 -1.74 11.68
N GLY A 604 47.32 -2.82 12.44
CA GLY A 604 48.11 -4.05 12.24
C GLY A 604 47.90 -4.62 10.83
N LYS A 605 48.97 -5.13 10.21
CA LYS A 605 48.91 -5.65 8.81
C LYS A 605 47.90 -6.79 8.62
N GLU A 606 47.58 -7.51 9.69
CA GLU A 606 46.62 -8.63 9.71
C GLU A 606 45.16 -8.14 9.74
N VAL A 607 44.92 -6.86 10.05
CA VAL A 607 43.56 -6.29 10.12
C VAL A 607 43.08 -5.95 8.71
N ARG A 608 42.09 -6.70 8.24
CA ARG A 608 41.32 -6.41 7.01
C ARG A 608 40.68 -5.03 7.13
N LEU A 609 40.73 -4.27 6.04
CA LEU A 609 39.99 -3.02 5.92
C LEU A 609 38.53 -3.34 5.56
N PRO A 610 37.54 -2.83 6.32
CA PRO A 610 36.14 -2.86 5.91
C PRO A 610 35.98 -2.27 4.51
N THR A 611 35.26 -2.99 3.64
CA THR A 611 35.05 -2.61 2.23
C THR A 611 33.81 -1.76 2.02
N THR A 612 32.89 -1.77 2.99
CA THR A 612 31.59 -1.10 2.84
C THR A 612 31.23 -0.24 4.04
N ILE A 613 30.22 0.63 3.86
CA ILE A 613 29.67 1.43 4.96
C ILE A 613 29.09 0.51 6.04
N HIS A 614 28.35 -0.53 5.65
CA HIS A 614 27.74 -1.47 6.58
C HIS A 614 28.78 -2.13 7.48
N GLU A 615 29.82 -2.72 6.89
CA GLU A 615 30.90 -3.34 7.67
C GLU A 615 31.60 -2.34 8.60
N THR A 616 31.78 -1.09 8.14
CA THR A 616 32.41 -0.04 8.94
C THR A 616 31.56 0.32 10.17
N LEU A 617 30.24 0.40 10.00
CA LEU A 617 29.30 0.72 11.08
C LEU A 617 29.15 -0.42 12.11
N GLN A 618 29.47 -1.67 11.74
CA GLN A 618 29.47 -2.81 12.67
C GLN A 618 30.68 -2.83 13.61
N LEU A 619 31.71 -2.03 13.34
CA LEU A 619 32.91 -2.02 14.17
C LEU A 619 32.62 -1.41 15.55
N PRO A 620 33.04 -2.05 16.65
CA PRO A 620 32.90 -1.48 17.99
C PRO A 620 33.55 -0.09 18.11
N ASP A 621 34.65 0.09 17.39
CA ASP A 621 35.47 1.28 17.45
C ASP A 621 34.82 2.52 16.81
N VAL A 622 33.87 2.34 15.88
CA VAL A 622 33.20 3.47 15.21
C VAL A 622 32.43 4.33 16.21
N LYS A 623 32.02 3.74 17.35
CA LYS A 623 31.32 4.44 18.44
C LYS A 623 32.18 5.51 19.13
N PHE A 624 33.51 5.42 19.03
CA PHE A 624 34.43 6.45 19.52
C PHE A 624 34.60 7.63 18.54
N PHE A 625 34.03 7.53 17.35
CA PHE A 625 34.02 8.55 16.31
C PHE A 625 32.56 8.92 16.01
N PRO A 626 31.90 9.68 16.90
CA PRO A 626 30.47 9.94 16.81
C PRO A 626 30.07 10.73 15.56
N ASN A 627 30.90 11.68 15.07
CA ASN A 627 30.61 12.39 13.83
C ASN A 627 30.77 11.48 12.61
N VAL A 628 31.84 10.68 12.54
CA VAL A 628 32.05 9.71 11.45
C VAL A 628 30.91 8.69 11.43
N ASN A 629 30.52 8.18 12.60
CA ASN A 629 29.41 7.24 12.74
C ASN A 629 28.09 7.84 12.24
N SER A 630 27.70 9.02 12.70
CA SER A 630 26.47 9.69 12.25
C SER A 630 26.52 10.01 10.76
N PHE A 631 27.65 10.48 10.27
CA PHE A 631 27.80 10.82 8.86
C PHE A 631 27.73 9.60 7.93
N LEU A 632 28.36 8.48 8.31
CA LEU A 632 28.24 7.22 7.57
C LEU A 632 26.79 6.71 7.54
N LYS A 633 26.02 6.92 8.62
CA LYS A 633 24.58 6.63 8.62
C LYS A 633 23.84 7.55 7.63
N VAL A 634 24.10 8.85 7.63
CA VAL A 634 23.51 9.79 6.66
C VAL A 634 23.82 9.34 5.23
N LEU A 635 25.09 9.05 4.90
CA LEU A 635 25.46 8.56 3.58
C LEU A 635 24.71 7.29 3.19
N SER A 636 24.58 6.33 4.11
CA SER A 636 23.89 5.06 3.85
C SER A 636 22.39 5.19 3.53
N THR A 637 21.79 6.34 3.81
CA THR A 637 20.39 6.63 3.46
C THR A 637 20.20 7.18 2.04
N LEU A 638 21.30 7.50 1.34
CA LEU A 638 21.22 7.99 -0.04
C LEU A 638 20.72 6.89 -0.99
N PRO A 639 19.65 7.13 -1.78
CA PRO A 639 19.06 6.09 -2.64
C PRO A 639 20.00 5.46 -3.68
N VAL A 640 21.08 6.18 -4.05
CA VAL A 640 22.11 5.70 -4.99
C VAL A 640 22.94 4.57 -4.41
N LEU A 641 23.08 4.50 -3.08
CA LEU A 641 23.82 3.45 -2.41
C LEU A 641 22.90 2.26 -2.19
N LYS A 642 23.43 1.06 -2.46
CA LYS A 642 22.71 -0.17 -2.17
C LYS A 642 22.62 -0.34 -0.65
N LEU A 643 21.40 -0.60 -0.15
CA LEU A 643 21.24 -1.03 1.22
C LEU A 643 21.83 -2.44 1.37
N GLU A 644 22.97 -2.52 2.04
CA GLU A 644 23.60 -3.79 2.37
C GLU A 644 22.97 -4.36 3.65
N SER A 645 21.77 -4.93 3.53
CA SER A 645 21.20 -5.81 4.54
C SER A 645 21.54 -7.27 4.20
N GLY A 646 21.87 -8.09 5.19
CA GLY A 646 22.20 -9.52 4.98
C GLY A 646 21.06 -10.38 4.42
N SER A 647 19.90 -9.79 4.14
CA SER A 647 18.76 -10.41 3.46
C SER A 647 18.54 -9.70 2.12
N ASP A 648 18.40 -10.47 1.05
CA ASP A 648 18.01 -9.98 -0.29
C ASP A 648 16.53 -9.54 -0.37
N ASP A 649 15.82 -9.60 0.75
CA ASP A 649 14.39 -9.30 0.90
C ASP A 649 14.14 -7.81 1.17
N THR A 650 13.95 -7.02 0.11
CA THR A 650 13.67 -5.57 0.22
C THR A 650 12.17 -5.30 0.32
N ALA A 651 11.77 -4.17 0.92
CA ALA A 651 10.37 -3.74 0.96
C ALA A 651 9.77 -3.64 -0.46
N THR A 652 10.56 -3.17 -1.43
CA THR A 652 10.16 -3.14 -2.85
C THR A 652 9.83 -4.52 -3.40
N LYS A 653 10.64 -5.55 -3.13
CA LYS A 653 10.38 -6.93 -3.59
C LYS A 653 9.14 -7.52 -2.92
N ARG A 654 8.95 -7.29 -1.62
CA ARG A 654 7.74 -7.72 -0.88
C ARG A 654 6.48 -7.05 -1.42
N LEU A 655 6.56 -5.76 -1.77
CA LEU A 655 5.44 -5.04 -2.39
C LEU A 655 5.13 -5.60 -3.78
N GLN A 656 6.15 -5.83 -4.62
CA GLN A 656 5.95 -6.43 -5.94
C GLN A 656 5.30 -7.83 -5.82
N ALA A 657 5.78 -8.66 -4.89
CA ALA A 657 5.18 -9.97 -4.63
C ALA A 657 3.70 -9.86 -4.21
N TYR A 658 3.34 -8.88 -3.37
CA TYR A 658 1.93 -8.64 -3.03
C TYR A 658 1.09 -8.28 -4.26
N LEU A 659 1.59 -7.36 -5.11
CA LEU A 659 0.88 -6.87 -6.29
C LEU A 659 0.73 -7.95 -7.37
N ASP A 660 1.73 -8.80 -7.56
CA ASP A 660 1.72 -9.90 -8.54
C ASP A 660 0.75 -11.02 -8.12
N ASN A 661 0.67 -11.28 -6.81
CA ASN A 661 -0.18 -12.35 -6.27
C ASN A 661 -1.62 -11.89 -5.96
N THR A 662 -1.88 -10.59 -5.92
CA THR A 662 -3.20 -10.03 -5.58
C THR A 662 -3.83 -9.37 -6.79
N PRO A 663 -5.03 -9.80 -7.25
CA PRO A 663 -5.74 -9.11 -8.32
C PRO A 663 -6.00 -7.64 -7.99
N VAL A 664 -5.91 -6.76 -8.99
CA VAL A 664 -6.06 -5.28 -8.82
C VAL A 664 -7.31 -4.88 -8.05
N LYS A 665 -8.44 -5.57 -8.28
CA LYS A 665 -9.72 -5.30 -7.59
C LYS A 665 -9.68 -5.57 -6.09
N ASN A 666 -8.73 -6.38 -5.64
CA ASN A 666 -8.56 -6.84 -4.27
C ASN A 666 -7.41 -6.13 -3.56
N TRP A 667 -6.74 -5.18 -4.22
CA TRP A 667 -5.71 -4.37 -3.59
C TRP A 667 -6.28 -3.57 -2.42
N HIS A 668 -5.66 -3.72 -1.26
CA HIS A 668 -6.09 -3.03 -0.05
C HIS A 668 -4.87 -2.47 0.69
N LYS A 669 -4.82 -1.15 0.89
CA LYS A 669 -3.66 -0.44 1.47
C LYS A 669 -3.17 -1.06 2.78
N SER A 670 -4.10 -1.36 3.70
CA SER A 670 -3.75 -1.88 5.03
C SER A 670 -3.20 -3.31 4.96
N LEU A 671 -3.72 -4.13 4.05
CA LEU A 671 -3.22 -5.50 3.88
C LEU A 671 -1.86 -5.50 3.19
N ALA A 672 -1.68 -4.65 2.19
CA ALA A 672 -0.39 -4.46 1.53
C ALA A 672 0.68 -4.02 2.55
N MET A 673 0.35 -3.05 3.40
CA MET A 673 1.25 -2.59 4.46
C MET A 673 1.58 -3.72 5.45
N LEU A 674 0.60 -4.51 5.90
CA LEU A 674 0.84 -5.67 6.77
C LEU A 674 1.63 -6.80 6.09
N HIS A 675 1.42 -7.02 4.80
CA HIS A 675 2.13 -8.03 4.01
C HIS A 675 3.61 -7.65 3.86
N VAL A 676 3.85 -6.41 3.41
CA VAL A 676 5.20 -5.88 3.19
C VAL A 676 5.95 -5.81 4.51
N ASN A 677 5.32 -5.36 5.59
CA ASN A 677 5.94 -5.24 6.91
C ASN A 677 5.70 -6.47 7.80
N SER A 678 5.62 -7.66 7.22
CA SER A 678 5.29 -8.91 7.93
C SER A 678 6.33 -9.36 8.97
N HIS A 679 7.57 -8.85 8.85
CA HIS A 679 8.67 -9.05 9.80
C HIS A 679 8.48 -8.30 11.12
N VAL A 680 7.64 -7.26 11.13
CA VAL A 680 7.33 -6.50 12.34
C VAL A 680 6.59 -7.40 13.33
N LYS A 681 7.05 -7.38 14.58
CA LYS A 681 6.42 -8.13 15.67
C LYS A 681 5.20 -7.38 16.18
N HIS A 682 4.22 -8.11 16.67
CA HIS A 682 2.99 -7.52 17.20
C HIS A 682 2.70 -8.15 18.55
N ASP A 683 2.37 -7.31 19.52
CA ASP A 683 1.82 -7.75 20.80
C ASP A 683 0.30 -7.54 20.78
N LEU A 684 -0.44 -8.64 20.70
CA LEU A 684 -1.89 -8.60 20.61
C LEU A 684 -2.54 -7.91 21.83
N ASP A 685 -1.94 -8.01 23.01
CA ASP A 685 -2.49 -7.41 24.22
C ASP A 685 -2.37 -5.89 24.18
N VAL A 686 -1.22 -5.39 23.69
CA VAL A 686 -1.02 -3.96 23.45
C VAL A 686 -1.97 -3.43 22.38
N MET A 687 -2.20 -4.20 21.30
CA MET A 687 -3.16 -3.83 20.26
C MET A 687 -4.59 -3.73 20.79
N VAL A 688 -5.01 -4.68 21.62
CA VAL A 688 -6.32 -4.66 22.28
C VAL A 688 -6.45 -3.45 23.20
N ASP A 689 -5.44 -3.17 24.03
CA ASP A 689 -5.41 -1.97 24.88
C ASP A 689 -5.55 -0.68 24.07
N LYS A 690 -4.82 -0.59 22.96
CA LYS A 690 -4.83 0.57 22.07
C LYS A 690 -6.20 0.76 21.43
N TYR A 691 -6.82 -0.32 20.96
CA TYR A 691 -8.18 -0.28 20.42
C TYR A 691 -9.18 0.25 21.44
N CYS A 692 -9.19 -0.31 22.65
CA CYS A 692 -10.10 0.12 23.71
C CYS A 692 -9.90 1.60 24.12
N ARG A 693 -8.68 2.12 24.03
CA ARG A 693 -8.38 3.54 24.33
C ARG A 693 -8.81 4.49 23.21
N LEU A 694 -8.61 4.10 21.95
CA LEU A 694 -8.91 4.94 20.79
C LEU A 694 -10.40 4.92 20.40
N TYR A 695 -11.06 3.79 20.64
CA TYR A 695 -12.46 3.57 20.29
C TYR A 695 -13.24 3.04 21.50
N PRO A 696 -13.44 3.88 22.55
CA PRO A 696 -14.34 3.52 23.63
C PRO A 696 -15.75 3.28 23.07
N GLU A 697 -16.45 2.24 23.53
CA GLU A 697 -17.87 2.10 23.23
C GLU A 697 -18.60 3.26 23.94
N ASP A 698 -19.21 4.18 23.19
CA ASP A 698 -20.02 5.26 23.77
C ASP A 698 -21.08 4.66 24.69
N GLU A 699 -20.96 4.91 25.99
CA GLU A 699 -22.06 4.74 26.93
C GLU A 699 -23.10 5.82 26.63
N GLY A 700 -23.95 5.57 25.63
CA GLY A 700 -25.20 6.27 25.30
C GLY A 700 -25.24 7.77 25.57
N GLU A 701 -25.12 8.58 24.50
CA GLU A 701 -25.56 9.98 24.50
C GLU A 701 -26.97 10.07 25.11
N GLY A 702 -27.05 10.62 26.32
CA GLY A 702 -28.29 11.12 26.88
C GLY A 702 -28.73 12.29 26.01
N GLU A 703 -29.95 12.23 25.50
CA GLU A 703 -30.61 13.35 24.82
C GLU A 703 -30.47 14.63 25.65
N GLU A 704 -29.62 15.56 25.21
CA GLU A 704 -29.72 16.96 25.64
C GLU A 704 -31.03 17.54 25.08
N PRO A 705 -31.82 18.25 25.89
CA PRO A 705 -33.11 18.78 25.44
C PRO A 705 -32.88 19.91 24.43
N ALA A 706 -33.49 19.77 23.25
CA ALA A 706 -33.48 20.78 22.21
C ALA A 706 -33.99 22.14 22.75
N GLU A 707 -33.18 23.18 22.59
CA GLU A 707 -33.59 24.57 22.78
C GLU A 707 -34.60 24.95 21.68
N GLU A 708 -35.74 25.50 22.10
CA GLU A 708 -36.80 26.00 21.21
C GLU A 708 -36.34 27.30 20.51
N GLU A 709 -36.23 27.28 19.18
CA GLU A 709 -36.14 28.50 18.38
C GLU A 709 -37.51 29.22 18.32
N PRO A 710 -37.56 30.56 18.47
CA PRO A 710 -38.81 31.31 18.41
C PRO A 710 -39.26 31.53 16.97
N VAL A 711 -40.57 31.36 16.77
CA VAL A 711 -41.28 31.64 15.52
C VAL A 711 -41.33 33.16 15.27
N GLU A 712 -40.70 33.63 14.19
CA GLU A 712 -40.94 34.98 13.66
C GLU A 712 -42.19 35.00 12.77
N GLU A 713 -43.21 35.74 13.21
CA GLU A 713 -44.38 36.14 12.43
C GLU A 713 -44.00 37.22 11.41
N ASP A 714 -44.21 36.91 10.13
CA ASP A 714 -44.06 37.85 9.03
C ASP A 714 -45.39 38.59 8.79
N ALA A 715 -45.43 39.89 9.11
CA ALA A 715 -46.55 40.77 8.74
C ALA A 715 -46.10 42.24 8.54
N ALA A 716 -45.83 42.58 7.28
CA ALA A 716 -46.17 43.80 6.55
C ALA A 716 -46.02 45.18 7.24
N ALA A 717 -45.24 46.08 6.62
CA ALA A 717 -45.76 47.24 5.85
C ALA A 717 -44.69 48.30 5.51
N ALA A 718 -44.69 48.70 4.23
CA ALA A 718 -44.49 50.06 3.70
C ALA A 718 -43.32 50.93 4.20
N ASN A 719 -42.28 51.07 3.36
CA ASN A 719 -42.11 52.19 2.42
C ASN A 719 -40.85 52.04 1.58
#